data_AF-J2KS51-F1
#
_entry.id   AF-J2KS51-F1
#
_cell.length_a   1.000
_cell.length_b   1.000
_cell.length_c   1.000
_cell.angle_alpha   90.00
_cell.angle_beta   90.00
_cell.angle_gamma   90.00
#
_symmetry.space_group_name_H-M   'P 1'
#
loop_
_entity.id
_entity.type
_entity.pdbx_description
1 polymer ?
#
loop_
_entity_poly.entity_id
_entity_poly.type
_entity_poly.pdbx_seq_one_letter_code
_entity_poly.pdbx_strand_id
1 'polypeptide(L)'
;MEKTLVQTSKFKERAQYITFRILLNGMLRELGNGKFYEGVPKYDKLTAQALQNSHYPLHIRFELKRSEIFLFAPISYRSESAFHDYGFPLWIVDHKNEKVYEPDIDKLIRLVYREFSESFNESGFQRFTERIHSSIKNLELTLAAYAKEKKTLSYSFLESEQQLPVGHNLHPFTKSRMGFSKEEQFLFGPEFNQEIQLEYFLADKNCIKESSVLKTPLREILEDTASLPNGFEQNLLKDSEKLSDFYCIPCHPWEADYILSDKEYAQMIKSRKLIYIGASGESFYSTSSIRTLYKADHPWMLKFSLHVLLTGSVRINSEKDLKRGYASSLWWQNFKASFEKEFTHFKLLLEPGAVSVYDNDKNIDSLNLLIRENPFLPEDKVLLLARLCQDGPADDYTFIQRFFKDVSDRLGKDQEEAITIWFEKYIKLLIAPLNHLFSRYGMAPEVHQQNLMIGLDDHLLPQTVFVRDGQGYLLKESTREEYQDLIKEHKEIEELFIRDERLLDIISHHLLVSNLSALIASIGKTEWIKERKLINIAYRAFGKLHESNPSDITYYALNRRYWGTKSNLKSAVLDMDGGANAAALSYVQIPNLFHKYFFSDQLIQPKGSEVFFKRYFPKEDVTISMRPIDLENDLEMLHEWFNREHAIKIWQMNWPLDELETYYRIMLPGDEAHSYIILSNGEPSCNIEIYWASRDIVGDYYDVLPTDYGTHQFIAPVDPKKKYVSPSTQSMVDYVFAQPEVGKMVGEGSVDSFASMMNKAHVGFKIEKVVEMPHKKANLNFCYREWYWEKFPQNKEIKITAKITEHAQGTSV
;
A
#
# COMPACT_ATOMS: atom_id res chain seq x y z
N MET A 1 -25.59 21.87 23.44
CA MET A 1 -25.92 20.44 23.32
C MET A 1 -26.12 20.02 21.87
N GLU A 2 -27.00 20.65 21.11
CA GLU A 2 -27.30 20.28 19.71
C GLU A 2 -26.09 20.37 18.76
N LYS A 3 -25.31 21.48 18.80
CA LYS A 3 -24.06 21.60 18.02
C LYS A 3 -22.99 20.56 18.40
N THR A 4 -22.92 20.17 19.67
CA THR A 4 -21.98 19.17 20.17
C THR A 4 -22.38 17.77 19.71
N LEU A 5 -23.67 17.43 19.77
CA LEU A 5 -24.23 16.16 19.28
C LEU A 5 -24.02 15.99 17.76
N VAL A 6 -24.23 17.07 16.99
CA VAL A 6 -23.99 17.08 15.53
C VAL A 6 -22.51 16.85 15.20
N GLN A 7 -21.58 17.47 15.94
CA GLN A 7 -20.15 17.27 15.73
C GLN A 7 -19.69 15.84 16.12
N THR A 8 -20.17 15.30 17.24
CA THR A 8 -19.90 13.92 17.65
C THR A 8 -20.40 12.92 16.60
N SER A 9 -21.60 13.17 16.03
CA SER A 9 -22.14 12.36 14.92
C SER A 9 -21.22 12.36 13.69
N LYS A 10 -20.67 13.53 13.31
CA LYS A 10 -19.78 13.67 12.15
C LYS A 10 -18.48 12.88 12.29
N PHE A 11 -17.85 12.85 13.47
CA PHE A 11 -16.60 12.11 13.69
C PHE A 11 -16.81 10.60 13.70
N LYS A 12 -17.92 10.14 14.29
CA LYS A 12 -18.29 8.72 14.27
C LYS A 12 -18.53 8.22 12.85
N GLU A 13 -19.28 8.97 12.05
CA GLU A 13 -19.53 8.66 10.64
C GLU A 13 -18.20 8.63 9.85
N ARG A 14 -17.32 9.62 10.05
CA ARG A 14 -15.99 9.63 9.42
C ARG A 14 -15.11 8.45 9.83
N ALA A 15 -15.14 8.05 11.10
CA ALA A 15 -14.42 6.87 11.58
C ALA A 15 -14.92 5.59 10.89
N GLN A 16 -16.24 5.44 10.73
CA GLN A 16 -16.82 4.33 9.97
C GLN A 16 -16.39 4.37 8.50
N TYR A 17 -16.40 5.55 7.85
CA TYR A 17 -15.94 5.70 6.47
C TYR A 17 -14.47 5.30 6.26
N ILE A 18 -13.60 5.68 7.20
CA ILE A 18 -12.19 5.26 7.20
C ILE A 18 -12.10 3.74 7.31
N THR A 19 -12.83 3.12 8.25
CA THR A 19 -12.85 1.66 8.42
C THR A 19 -13.37 0.97 7.17
N PHE A 20 -14.46 1.44 6.59
CA PHE A 20 -15.01 0.91 5.34
C PHE A 20 -13.98 0.93 4.23
N ARG A 21 -13.34 2.08 4.01
CA ARG A 21 -12.29 2.19 2.98
C ARG A 21 -11.15 1.22 3.21
N ILE A 22 -10.68 1.05 4.45
CA ILE A 22 -9.59 0.11 4.77
C ILE A 22 -10.02 -1.33 4.46
N LEU A 23 -11.23 -1.74 4.82
CA LEU A 23 -11.76 -3.08 4.55
C LEU A 23 -11.93 -3.33 3.04
N LEU A 24 -12.51 -2.38 2.31
CA LEU A 24 -12.75 -2.49 0.86
C LEU A 24 -11.44 -2.52 0.06
N ASN A 25 -10.51 -1.60 0.33
CA ASN A 25 -9.18 -1.64 -0.30
C ASN A 25 -8.40 -2.91 0.11
N GLY A 26 -8.61 -3.40 1.34
CA GLY A 26 -8.04 -4.68 1.80
C GLY A 26 -8.57 -5.88 1.02
N MET A 27 -9.89 -5.98 0.83
CA MET A 27 -10.49 -7.03 -0.02
C MET A 27 -9.98 -6.95 -1.46
N LEU A 28 -9.99 -5.74 -2.05
CA LEU A 28 -9.52 -5.54 -3.42
C LEU A 28 -8.08 -6.02 -3.59
N ARG A 29 -7.20 -5.67 -2.65
CA ARG A 29 -5.78 -5.99 -2.70
C ARG A 29 -5.48 -7.46 -2.38
N GLU A 30 -6.18 -8.05 -1.43
CA GLU A 30 -5.83 -9.37 -0.87
C GLU A 30 -6.68 -10.53 -1.40
N LEU A 31 -7.87 -10.25 -1.95
CA LEU A 31 -8.72 -11.25 -2.60
C LEU A 31 -8.79 -11.06 -4.12
N GLY A 32 -8.52 -9.86 -4.64
CA GLY A 32 -8.67 -9.56 -6.07
C GLY A 32 -10.11 -9.71 -6.58
N ASN A 33 -11.10 -9.66 -5.68
CA ASN A 33 -12.50 -9.97 -5.97
C ASN A 33 -13.34 -8.75 -6.37
N GLY A 34 -12.70 -7.59 -6.56
CA GLY A 34 -13.35 -6.34 -6.99
C GLY A 34 -13.01 -6.01 -8.44
N LYS A 35 -14.02 -5.55 -9.18
CA LYS A 35 -13.87 -5.01 -10.54
C LYS A 35 -14.58 -3.67 -10.64
N PHE A 36 -14.07 -2.74 -11.44
CA PHE A 36 -14.81 -1.51 -11.74
C PHE A 36 -16.13 -1.84 -12.44
N TYR A 37 -17.15 -1.02 -12.20
CA TYR A 37 -18.47 -1.15 -12.79
C TYR A 37 -19.03 0.26 -13.05
N GLU A 38 -19.50 0.54 -14.26
CA GLU A 38 -19.99 1.87 -14.66
C GLU A 38 -21.46 1.89 -15.07
N GLY A 39 -22.18 2.88 -14.54
CA GLY A 39 -23.57 3.19 -14.87
C GLY A 39 -24.60 2.29 -14.20
N VAL A 40 -25.86 2.45 -14.61
CA VAL A 40 -27.01 1.67 -14.14
C VAL A 40 -27.38 0.68 -15.24
N PRO A 41 -27.44 -0.64 -14.97
CA PRO A 41 -27.82 -1.61 -15.99
C PRO A 41 -29.29 -1.49 -16.41
N LYS A 42 -29.56 -1.82 -17.68
CA LYS A 42 -30.90 -1.84 -18.27
C LYS A 42 -31.58 -3.20 -18.09
N TYR A 43 -30.83 -4.30 -18.15
CA TYR A 43 -31.41 -5.66 -18.17
C TYR A 43 -31.32 -6.36 -16.81
N ASP A 44 -30.32 -6.05 -15.97
CA ASP A 44 -30.29 -6.47 -14.57
C ASP A 44 -31.09 -5.51 -13.68
N LYS A 45 -32.37 -5.82 -13.50
CA LYS A 45 -33.30 -4.98 -12.72
C LYS A 45 -32.92 -4.84 -11.24
N LEU A 46 -32.31 -5.88 -10.65
CA LEU A 46 -31.99 -5.87 -9.23
C LEU A 46 -30.77 -4.98 -8.97
N THR A 47 -29.73 -5.10 -9.80
CA THR A 47 -28.60 -4.16 -9.74
C THR A 47 -29.02 -2.74 -10.12
N ALA A 48 -29.92 -2.57 -11.10
CA ALA A 48 -30.46 -1.25 -11.45
C ALA A 48 -31.15 -0.57 -10.25
N GLN A 49 -31.94 -1.34 -9.48
CA GLN A 49 -32.59 -0.84 -8.26
C GLN A 49 -31.59 -0.31 -7.23
N ALA A 50 -30.41 -0.93 -7.10
CA ALA A 50 -29.34 -0.46 -6.24
C ALA A 50 -28.68 0.82 -6.78
N LEU A 51 -28.25 0.77 -8.05
CA LEU A 51 -27.38 1.80 -8.60
C LEU A 51 -28.11 3.06 -9.05
N GLN A 52 -29.41 3.00 -9.36
CA GLN A 52 -30.22 4.19 -9.67
C GLN A 52 -30.28 5.19 -8.51
N ASN A 53 -30.06 4.72 -7.27
CA ASN A 53 -30.02 5.54 -6.07
C ASN A 53 -28.60 6.05 -5.75
N SER A 54 -27.60 5.71 -6.56
CA SER A 54 -26.23 6.15 -6.37
C SER A 54 -26.00 7.51 -7.03
N HIS A 55 -25.30 8.41 -6.33
CA HIS A 55 -24.85 9.68 -6.90
C HIS A 55 -23.54 9.58 -7.69
N TYR A 56 -22.95 8.39 -7.77
CA TYR A 56 -21.67 8.15 -8.43
C TYR A 56 -21.89 7.30 -9.69
N PRO A 57 -21.28 7.65 -10.82
CA PRO A 57 -21.38 6.87 -12.05
C PRO A 57 -20.48 5.62 -12.05
N LEU A 58 -19.48 5.58 -11.18
CA LEU A 58 -18.48 4.52 -11.09
C LEU A 58 -18.50 3.85 -9.72
N HIS A 59 -18.46 2.51 -9.73
CA HIS A 59 -18.40 1.67 -8.54
C HIS A 59 -17.27 0.65 -8.66
N ILE A 60 -16.89 0.05 -7.54
CA ILE A 60 -16.26 -1.27 -7.53
C ILE A 60 -17.33 -2.28 -7.14
N ARG A 61 -17.56 -3.26 -8.01
CA ARG A 61 -18.37 -4.44 -7.78
C ARG A 61 -17.49 -5.53 -7.20
N PHE A 62 -17.68 -5.85 -5.93
CA PHE A 62 -17.06 -6.98 -5.25
C PHE A 62 -17.94 -8.22 -5.39
N GLU A 63 -17.36 -9.31 -5.88
CA GLU A 63 -17.98 -10.63 -5.87
C GLU A 63 -17.66 -11.32 -4.53
N LEU A 64 -18.68 -11.52 -3.69
CA LEU A 64 -18.55 -12.20 -2.40
C LEU A 64 -18.99 -13.66 -2.56
N LYS A 65 -18.08 -14.49 -3.10
CA LYS A 65 -18.37 -15.87 -3.53
C LYS A 65 -18.90 -16.76 -2.42
N ARG A 66 -18.38 -16.65 -1.19
CA ARG A 66 -18.85 -17.48 -0.06
C ARG A 66 -20.22 -17.05 0.45
N SER A 67 -20.59 -15.81 0.18
CA SER A 67 -21.88 -15.23 0.56
C SER A 67 -22.90 -15.28 -0.59
N GLU A 68 -22.47 -15.57 -1.82
CA GLU A 68 -23.27 -15.60 -3.05
C GLU A 68 -23.99 -14.26 -3.35
N ILE A 69 -23.31 -13.14 -3.07
CA ILE A 69 -23.86 -11.78 -3.27
C ILE A 69 -22.83 -10.85 -3.92
N PHE A 70 -23.32 -9.72 -4.45
CA PHE A 70 -22.47 -8.64 -4.93
C PHE A 70 -22.54 -7.43 -4.00
N LEU A 71 -21.39 -6.83 -3.72
CA LEU A 71 -21.27 -5.56 -3.00
C LEU A 71 -20.80 -4.47 -3.96
N PHE A 72 -21.57 -3.40 -4.12
CA PHE A 72 -21.21 -2.24 -4.93
C PHE A 72 -20.78 -1.11 -4.01
N ALA A 73 -19.53 -0.67 -4.17
CA ALA A 73 -18.95 0.46 -3.46
C ALA A 73 -18.74 1.63 -4.43
N PRO A 74 -19.44 2.76 -4.27
CA PRO A 74 -19.24 3.95 -5.09
C PRO A 74 -17.80 4.45 -5.01
N ILE A 75 -17.23 4.93 -6.13
CA ILE A 75 -15.88 5.48 -6.17
C ILE A 75 -15.95 7.00 -6.16
N SER A 76 -15.49 7.60 -5.05
CA SER A 76 -15.33 9.06 -4.94
C SER A 76 -13.96 9.52 -5.42
N TYR A 77 -12.94 8.65 -5.34
CA TYR A 77 -11.62 8.90 -5.94
C TYR A 77 -11.01 7.60 -6.49
N ARG A 78 -10.76 7.58 -7.80
CA ARG A 78 -10.08 6.47 -8.49
C ARG A 78 -8.56 6.66 -8.40
N SER A 79 -7.94 6.00 -7.43
CA SER A 79 -6.48 5.90 -7.35
C SER A 79 -5.90 4.94 -8.38
N GLU A 80 -4.79 5.31 -9.02
CA GLU A 80 -4.03 4.39 -9.87
C GLU A 80 -3.11 3.48 -9.05
N SER A 81 -2.72 3.94 -7.87
CA SER A 81 -1.91 3.22 -6.89
C SER A 81 -2.73 2.23 -6.05
N ALA A 82 -4.00 2.03 -6.39
CA ALA A 82 -4.96 1.13 -5.73
C ALA A 82 -5.34 1.51 -4.27
N PHE A 83 -5.28 2.81 -3.95
CA PHE A 83 -5.76 3.37 -2.67
C PHE A 83 -7.03 4.22 -2.91
N HIS A 84 -8.11 3.58 -3.37
CA HIS A 84 -9.35 4.26 -3.71
C HIS A 84 -10.01 4.92 -2.47
N ASP A 85 -10.75 6.00 -2.70
CA ASP A 85 -11.76 6.47 -1.75
C ASP A 85 -13.15 6.12 -2.27
N TYR A 86 -14.02 5.79 -1.34
CA TYR A 86 -15.37 5.33 -1.63
C TYR A 86 -16.41 6.38 -1.21
N GLY A 87 -17.46 6.50 -2.01
CA GLY A 87 -18.67 7.21 -1.67
C GLY A 87 -19.67 6.32 -0.94
N PHE A 88 -20.79 6.91 -0.51
CA PHE A 88 -21.90 6.23 0.18
C PHE A 88 -23.24 6.64 -0.44
N PRO A 89 -24.29 5.80 -0.31
CA PRO A 89 -24.30 4.50 0.39
C PRO A 89 -23.62 3.35 -0.37
N LEU A 90 -23.24 2.30 0.36
CA LEU A 90 -22.84 1.00 -0.20
C LEU A 90 -24.09 0.16 -0.49
N TRP A 91 -24.06 -0.71 -1.51
CA TRP A 91 -25.20 -1.54 -1.86
C TRP A 91 -24.85 -3.02 -1.92
N ILE A 92 -25.65 -3.85 -1.26
CA ILE A 92 -25.65 -5.30 -1.44
C ILE A 92 -26.76 -5.67 -2.42
N VAL A 93 -26.41 -6.49 -3.42
CA VAL A 93 -27.33 -7.10 -4.39
C VAL A 93 -27.27 -8.61 -4.21
N ASP A 94 -28.37 -9.18 -3.76
CA ASP A 94 -28.55 -10.62 -3.51
C ASP A 94 -29.56 -11.18 -4.50
N HIS A 95 -29.07 -11.68 -5.63
CA HIS A 95 -29.90 -12.25 -6.69
C HIS A 95 -30.63 -13.51 -6.23
N LYS A 96 -30.01 -14.31 -5.35
CA LYS A 96 -30.58 -15.56 -4.86
C LYS A 96 -31.84 -15.33 -4.05
N ASN A 97 -31.87 -14.26 -3.25
CA ASN A 97 -33.01 -13.91 -2.41
C ASN A 97 -33.81 -12.71 -2.94
N GLU A 98 -33.50 -12.21 -4.14
CA GLU A 98 -34.12 -11.04 -4.78
C GLU A 98 -34.16 -9.79 -3.88
N LYS A 99 -33.02 -9.45 -3.26
CA LYS A 99 -32.92 -8.34 -2.29
C LYS A 99 -31.83 -7.34 -2.65
N VAL A 100 -32.14 -6.07 -2.41
CA VAL A 100 -31.20 -4.95 -2.43
C VAL A 100 -31.29 -4.20 -1.10
N TYR A 101 -30.15 -3.94 -0.47
CA TYR A 101 -30.10 -3.21 0.79
C TYR A 101 -28.71 -2.61 1.05
N GLU A 102 -28.66 -1.60 1.92
CA GLU A 102 -27.40 -1.00 2.39
C GLU A 102 -26.86 -1.82 3.57
N PRO A 103 -25.57 -2.22 3.57
CA PRO A 103 -24.96 -2.87 4.72
C PRO A 103 -24.55 -1.84 5.76
N ASP A 104 -24.92 -2.06 7.02
CA ASP A 104 -24.25 -1.39 8.14
C ASP A 104 -22.84 -1.94 8.35
N ILE A 105 -22.11 -1.35 9.31
CA ILE A 105 -20.73 -1.74 9.60
C ILE A 105 -20.63 -3.20 10.04
N ASP A 106 -21.54 -3.69 10.87
CA ASP A 106 -21.48 -5.05 11.43
C ASP A 106 -21.77 -6.10 10.36
N LYS A 107 -22.71 -5.80 9.47
CA LYS A 107 -22.99 -6.62 8.29
C LYS A 107 -21.75 -6.71 7.40
N LEU A 108 -21.09 -5.59 7.12
CA LEU A 108 -19.88 -5.61 6.30
C LEU A 108 -18.75 -6.39 6.99
N ILE A 109 -18.50 -6.17 8.29
CA ILE A 109 -17.50 -6.92 9.06
C ILE A 109 -17.74 -8.43 8.93
N ARG A 110 -19.00 -8.88 9.06
CA ARG A 110 -19.37 -10.29 8.91
C ARG A 110 -19.11 -10.82 7.51
N LEU A 111 -19.44 -10.04 6.47
CA LEU A 111 -19.19 -10.41 5.08
C LEU A 111 -17.69 -10.53 4.80
N VAL A 112 -16.90 -9.54 5.20
CA VAL A 112 -15.43 -9.56 5.07
C VAL A 112 -14.85 -10.79 5.78
N TYR A 113 -15.22 -11.01 7.05
CA TYR A 113 -14.74 -12.16 7.82
C TYR A 113 -15.07 -13.49 7.14
N ARG A 114 -16.30 -13.62 6.62
CA ARG A 114 -16.73 -14.82 5.89
C ARG A 114 -15.89 -15.04 4.64
N GLU A 115 -15.63 -14.02 3.82
CA GLU A 115 -14.88 -14.18 2.57
C GLU A 115 -13.43 -14.63 2.80
N PHE A 116 -12.77 -14.14 3.85
CA PHE A 116 -11.40 -14.52 4.20
C PHE A 116 -11.28 -15.85 4.96
N SER A 117 -12.37 -16.32 5.59
CA SER A 117 -12.35 -17.53 6.41
C SER A 117 -12.72 -18.77 5.60
N GLU A 118 -11.89 -19.82 5.67
CA GLU A 118 -12.22 -21.13 5.07
C GLU A 118 -13.46 -21.75 5.70
N SER A 119 -13.56 -21.67 7.03
CA SER A 119 -14.70 -22.07 7.84
C SER A 119 -15.03 -20.95 8.84
N PHE A 120 -16.32 -20.67 9.04
CA PHE A 120 -16.76 -19.58 9.90
C PHE A 120 -16.58 -19.95 11.38
N ASN A 121 -15.65 -19.30 12.06
CA ASN A 121 -15.44 -19.45 13.51
C ASN A 121 -16.07 -18.27 14.26
N GLU A 122 -17.08 -18.54 15.10
CA GLU A 122 -17.82 -17.50 15.84
C GLU A 122 -16.94 -16.75 16.84
N SER A 123 -16.04 -17.45 17.55
CA SER A 123 -15.13 -16.81 18.52
C SER A 123 -14.11 -15.89 17.85
N GLY A 124 -13.59 -16.28 16.68
CA GLY A 124 -12.68 -15.46 15.88
C GLY A 124 -13.40 -14.24 15.30
N PHE A 125 -14.64 -14.43 14.84
CA PHE A 125 -15.49 -13.35 14.34
C PHE A 125 -15.78 -12.33 15.44
N GLN A 126 -16.09 -12.78 16.65
CA GLN A 126 -16.31 -11.90 17.79
C GLN A 126 -15.06 -11.05 18.10
N ARG A 127 -13.88 -11.66 18.20
CA ARG A 127 -12.63 -10.92 18.44
C ARG A 127 -12.29 -9.93 17.32
N PHE A 128 -12.50 -10.32 16.06
CA PHE A 128 -12.33 -9.43 14.91
C PHE A 128 -13.26 -8.21 14.99
N THR A 129 -14.53 -8.45 15.30
CA THR A 129 -15.57 -7.42 15.44
C THR A 129 -15.27 -6.46 16.60
N GLU A 130 -14.92 -6.99 17.78
CA GLU A 130 -14.54 -6.21 18.95
C GLU A 130 -13.36 -5.27 18.67
N ARG A 131 -12.34 -5.76 17.96
CA ARG A 131 -11.15 -4.95 17.58
C ARG A 131 -11.49 -3.87 16.56
N ILE A 132 -12.39 -4.14 15.61
CA ILE A 132 -12.87 -3.08 14.68
C ILE A 132 -13.63 -2.01 15.43
N HIS A 133 -14.55 -2.37 16.34
CA HIS A 133 -15.27 -1.39 17.15
C HIS A 133 -14.34 -0.56 18.05
N SER A 134 -13.35 -1.20 18.66
CA SER A 134 -12.28 -0.50 19.40
C SER A 134 -11.57 0.52 18.52
N SER A 135 -11.19 0.12 17.30
CA SER A 135 -10.58 1.00 16.30
C SER A 135 -11.48 2.20 15.92
N ILE A 136 -12.77 1.97 15.63
CA ILE A 136 -13.73 3.03 15.28
C ILE A 136 -13.89 4.03 16.43
N LYS A 137 -14.04 3.53 17.67
CA LYS A 137 -14.17 4.38 18.86
C LYS A 137 -12.93 5.25 19.06
N ASN A 138 -11.74 4.67 18.91
CA ASN A 138 -10.49 5.41 19.06
C ASN A 138 -10.25 6.41 17.92
N LEU A 139 -10.63 6.06 16.68
CA LEU A 139 -10.65 7.00 15.55
C LEU A 139 -11.53 8.21 15.84
N GLU A 140 -12.72 8.01 16.41
CA GLU A 140 -13.61 9.12 16.79
C GLU A 140 -12.90 10.07 17.79
N LEU A 141 -12.22 9.51 18.80
CA LEU A 141 -11.48 10.30 19.79
C LEU A 141 -10.32 11.09 19.17
N THR A 142 -9.51 10.45 18.32
CA THR A 142 -8.34 11.09 17.71
C THR A 142 -8.74 12.13 16.66
N LEU A 143 -9.79 11.89 15.87
CA LEU A 143 -10.33 12.86 14.93
C LEU A 143 -10.91 14.08 15.66
N ALA A 144 -11.62 13.87 16.77
CA ALA A 144 -12.16 14.95 17.59
C ALA A 144 -11.06 15.79 18.26
N ALA A 145 -9.97 15.16 18.71
CA ALA A 145 -8.80 15.88 19.25
C ALA A 145 -8.12 16.70 18.15
N TYR A 146 -7.88 16.09 16.99
CA TYR A 146 -7.26 16.74 15.85
C TYR A 146 -8.04 17.97 15.37
N ALA A 147 -9.37 17.88 15.27
CA ALA A 147 -10.21 18.99 14.83
C ALA A 147 -10.22 20.20 15.80
N LYS A 148 -9.85 20.01 17.06
CA LYS A 148 -9.72 21.12 18.03
C LYS A 148 -8.38 21.86 17.87
N GLU A 149 -7.40 21.24 17.24
CA GLU A 149 -6.06 21.79 17.14
C GLU A 149 -5.95 22.80 15.99
N LYS A 150 -6.05 24.09 16.32
CA LYS A 150 -5.77 25.20 15.38
C LYS A 150 -4.37 25.77 15.62
N LYS A 151 -3.34 25.02 15.29
CA LYS A 151 -1.95 25.49 15.38
C LYS A 151 -1.37 25.78 14.00
N THR A 152 -0.55 26.83 13.93
CA THR A 152 0.44 27.00 12.88
C THR A 152 1.33 25.77 12.87
N LEU A 153 1.60 25.19 11.69
CA LEU A 153 2.44 24.00 11.56
C LEU A 153 3.88 24.36 11.95
N SER A 154 4.44 23.66 12.93
CA SER A 154 5.84 23.87 13.34
C SER A 154 6.81 23.02 12.51
N TYR A 155 6.32 21.89 11.98
CA TYR A 155 7.09 20.83 11.35
C TYR A 155 8.14 20.21 12.28
N SER A 156 7.98 20.34 13.59
CA SER A 156 8.87 19.68 14.55
C SER A 156 8.71 18.16 14.51
N PHE A 157 9.76 17.43 14.90
CA PHE A 157 9.71 15.97 15.05
C PHE A 157 8.49 15.51 15.86
N LEU A 158 8.29 16.12 17.04
CA LEU A 158 7.22 15.74 17.96
C LEU A 158 5.82 16.02 17.38
N GLU A 159 5.61 17.16 16.73
CA GLU A 159 4.34 17.45 16.03
C GLU A 159 4.02 16.37 15.00
N SER A 160 5.01 15.96 14.20
CA SER A 160 4.79 14.95 13.16
C SER A 160 4.47 13.55 13.73
N GLU A 161 5.05 13.19 14.88
CA GLU A 161 4.80 11.93 15.58
C GLU A 161 3.42 11.88 16.25
N GLN A 162 2.97 13.02 16.77
CA GLN A 162 1.72 13.12 17.53
C GLN A 162 0.50 13.32 16.64
N GLN A 163 0.65 13.96 15.48
CA GLN A 163 -0.50 14.27 14.63
C GLN A 163 -0.82 13.16 13.61
N LEU A 164 -1.08 11.93 14.06
CA LEU A 164 -1.53 10.85 13.18
C LEU A 164 -2.99 10.47 13.49
N PRO A 165 -4.01 11.24 13.06
CA PRO A 165 -5.39 11.00 13.50
C PRO A 165 -5.96 9.65 13.06
N VAL A 166 -5.50 9.09 11.94
CA VAL A 166 -6.07 7.87 11.34
C VAL A 166 -5.23 6.62 11.61
N GLY A 167 -3.89 6.73 11.59
CA GLY A 167 -2.97 5.61 11.78
C GLY A 167 -2.64 4.88 10.47
N HIS A 168 -2.53 3.55 10.54
CA HIS A 168 -2.15 2.68 9.43
C HIS A 168 -3.29 2.46 8.42
N ASN A 169 -3.18 3.12 7.26
CA ASN A 169 -4.16 3.07 6.15
C ASN A 169 -4.33 1.70 5.45
N LEU A 170 -3.53 0.68 5.79
CA LEU A 170 -3.62 -0.67 5.21
C LEU A 170 -4.10 -1.72 6.22
N HIS A 171 -4.45 -1.33 7.46
CA HIS A 171 -4.74 -2.27 8.54
C HIS A 171 -6.10 -1.99 9.19
N PRO A 172 -7.04 -2.96 9.29
CA PRO A 172 -8.39 -2.71 9.82
C PRO A 172 -8.40 -2.21 11.27
N PHE A 173 -7.42 -2.67 12.05
CA PHE A 173 -7.20 -2.27 13.44
C PHE A 173 -6.35 -1.00 13.61
N THR A 174 -6.45 -0.06 12.66
CA THR A 174 -5.58 1.14 12.57
C THR A 174 -5.44 1.94 13.87
N LYS A 175 -6.50 2.03 14.69
CA LYS A 175 -6.50 2.64 16.02
C LYS A 175 -6.96 1.70 17.12
N SER A 176 -7.01 0.39 16.87
CA SER A 176 -7.29 -0.57 17.93
C SER A 176 -6.13 -0.58 18.91
N ARG A 177 -6.47 -0.44 20.20
CA ARG A 177 -5.52 -0.39 21.31
C ARG A 177 -6.10 -1.18 22.48
N MET A 178 -6.10 -2.52 22.34
CA MET A 178 -6.74 -3.38 23.35
C MET A 178 -5.82 -3.47 24.58
N GLY A 179 -6.34 -3.07 25.73
CA GLY A 179 -5.60 -2.94 27.00
C GLY A 179 -5.83 -1.59 27.66
N PHE A 180 -6.02 -0.53 26.87
CA PHE A 180 -6.30 0.81 27.38
C PHE A 180 -7.80 1.05 27.59
N SER A 181 -8.13 1.57 28.77
CA SER A 181 -9.34 2.32 29.07
C SER A 181 -9.41 3.62 28.25
N LYS A 182 -10.56 4.30 28.28
CA LYS A 182 -10.75 5.56 27.55
C LYS A 182 -9.83 6.66 28.08
N GLU A 183 -9.64 6.70 29.39
CA GLU A 183 -8.81 7.67 30.10
C GLU A 183 -7.34 7.47 29.73
N GLU A 184 -6.87 6.22 29.69
CA GLU A 184 -5.52 5.87 29.27
C GLU A 184 -5.27 6.17 27.78
N GLN A 185 -6.29 6.13 26.92
CA GLN A 185 -6.15 6.64 25.55
C GLN A 185 -5.72 8.10 25.51
N PHE A 186 -6.31 8.94 26.38
CA PHE A 186 -5.98 10.36 26.45
C PHE A 186 -4.60 10.60 27.04
N LEU A 187 -4.19 9.80 28.02
CA LEU A 187 -2.90 9.94 28.70
C LEU A 187 -1.73 9.45 27.85
N PHE A 188 -1.86 8.29 27.21
CA PHE A 188 -0.74 7.62 26.54
C PHE A 188 -0.78 7.71 25.02
N GLY A 189 -1.95 8.06 24.45
CA GLY A 189 -2.10 8.27 23.01
C GLY A 189 -1.31 9.49 22.53
N PRO A 190 -0.45 9.36 21.50
CA PRO A 190 0.37 10.47 21.03
C PRO A 190 -0.48 11.64 20.49
N GLU A 191 -1.70 11.38 20.01
CA GLU A 191 -2.60 12.40 19.43
C GLU A 191 -3.16 13.41 20.43
N PHE A 192 -2.94 13.20 21.73
CA PHE A 192 -3.45 14.06 22.79
C PHE A 192 -2.36 14.94 23.43
N ASN A 193 -1.12 14.82 22.96
CA ASN A 193 0.03 15.64 23.38
C ASN A 193 0.13 15.77 24.91
N GLN A 194 0.09 14.64 25.61
CA GLN A 194 0.27 14.58 27.06
C GLN A 194 1.70 14.20 27.41
N GLU A 195 2.21 14.83 28.46
CA GLU A 195 3.43 14.43 29.14
C GLU A 195 3.19 13.17 29.97
N ILE A 196 4.15 12.26 29.93
CA ILE A 196 4.14 10.97 30.62
C ILE A 196 5.33 10.97 31.56
N GLN A 197 5.06 11.08 32.86
CA GLN A 197 6.08 10.82 33.87
C GLN A 197 6.35 9.32 33.93
N LEU A 198 7.61 8.92 33.88
CA LEU A 198 8.00 7.51 33.95
C LEU A 198 7.84 6.96 35.36
N GLU A 199 7.60 5.65 35.44
CA GLU A 199 7.66 4.90 36.69
C GLU A 199 8.92 4.04 36.73
N TYR A 200 9.35 3.66 37.92
CA TYR A 200 10.63 2.96 38.06
C TYR A 200 10.53 1.75 38.97
N PHE A 201 11.41 0.80 38.72
CA PHE A 201 11.68 -0.34 39.59
C PHE A 201 13.18 -0.43 39.87
N LEU A 202 13.54 -0.83 41.09
CA LEU A 202 14.86 -1.33 41.42
C LEU A 202 14.88 -2.84 41.23
N ALA A 203 15.63 -3.32 40.26
CA ALA A 203 15.83 -4.75 40.00
C ALA A 203 17.20 -5.20 40.53
N ASP A 204 17.27 -6.35 41.22
CA ASP A 204 18.53 -6.91 41.72
C ASP A 204 19.53 -7.00 40.56
N LYS A 205 20.76 -6.50 40.76
CA LYS A 205 21.78 -6.45 39.69
C LYS A 205 22.10 -7.83 39.10
N ASN A 206 21.91 -8.91 39.86
CA ASN A 206 22.14 -10.28 39.39
C ASN A 206 21.01 -10.79 38.48
N CYS A 207 19.88 -10.09 38.41
CA CYS A 207 18.77 -10.36 37.51
C CYS A 207 18.90 -9.61 36.17
N ILE A 208 19.86 -8.70 36.02
CA ILE A 208 20.01 -7.87 34.82
C ILE A 208 20.87 -8.55 33.77
N LYS A 209 20.44 -8.47 32.50
CA LYS A 209 21.32 -8.58 31.34
C LYS A 209 21.28 -7.27 30.57
N GLU A 210 22.45 -6.79 30.20
CA GLU A 210 22.61 -5.61 29.37
C GLU A 210 23.44 -5.94 28.13
N SER A 211 23.19 -5.22 27.05
CA SER A 211 24.02 -5.25 25.85
C SER A 211 24.14 -3.82 25.35
N SER A 212 25.37 -3.34 25.18
CA SER A 212 25.59 -1.97 24.71
C SER A 212 26.88 -1.82 23.93
N VAL A 213 26.81 -0.98 22.90
CA VAL A 213 27.98 -0.51 22.15
C VAL A 213 28.45 0.88 22.61
N LEU A 214 27.80 1.43 23.65
CA LEU A 214 28.12 2.73 24.22
C LEU A 214 29.32 2.64 25.15
N LYS A 215 30.04 3.77 25.28
CA LYS A 215 31.15 3.88 26.24
C LYS A 215 30.67 4.09 27.67
N THR A 216 29.56 4.80 27.82
CA THR A 216 28.91 5.03 29.13
C THR A 216 28.07 3.81 29.48
N PRO A 217 28.23 3.22 30.69
CA PRO A 217 27.38 2.14 31.15
C PRO A 217 25.90 2.52 31.10
N LEU A 218 25.03 1.59 30.68
CA LEU A 218 23.59 1.87 30.61
C LEU A 218 23.00 2.26 31.96
N ARG A 219 23.59 1.75 33.05
CA ARG A 219 23.20 2.05 34.42
C ARG A 219 23.23 3.54 34.70
N GLU A 220 24.32 4.19 34.34
CA GLU A 220 24.52 5.62 34.56
C GLU A 220 23.52 6.44 33.75
N ILE A 221 23.23 6.02 32.50
CA ILE A 221 22.24 6.67 31.64
C ILE A 221 20.84 6.57 32.25
N LEU A 222 20.45 5.39 32.75
CA LEU A 222 19.12 5.18 33.33
C LEU A 222 18.97 5.84 34.71
N GLU A 223 20.03 5.85 35.53
CA GLU A 223 20.04 6.52 36.84
C GLU A 223 19.92 8.05 36.68
N ASP A 224 20.61 8.65 35.70
CA ASP A 224 20.46 10.07 35.35
C ASP A 224 19.02 10.41 34.94
N THR A 225 18.43 9.57 34.08
CA THR A 225 17.02 9.72 33.65
C THR A 225 16.04 9.67 34.84
N ALA A 226 16.30 8.79 35.81
CA ALA A 226 15.44 8.61 36.98
C ALA A 226 15.46 9.82 37.93
N SER A 227 16.59 10.55 37.97
CA SER A 227 16.79 11.72 38.83
C SER A 227 16.25 11.52 40.26
N LEU A 228 16.59 10.37 40.86
CA LEU A 228 16.03 9.95 42.14
C LEU A 228 16.34 10.97 43.25
N PRO A 229 15.36 11.35 44.11
CA PRO A 229 15.60 12.31 45.18
C PRO A 229 16.68 11.85 46.17
N ASN A 230 17.51 12.79 46.65
CA ASN A 230 18.49 12.50 47.70
C ASN A 230 17.81 11.92 48.96
N GLY A 231 18.32 10.78 49.44
CA GLY A 231 17.79 10.09 50.63
C GLY A 231 16.58 9.19 50.38
N PHE A 232 16.14 9.04 49.13
CA PHE A 232 15.03 8.15 48.75
C PHE A 232 15.22 6.70 49.22
N GLU A 233 16.46 6.21 49.23
CA GLU A 233 16.84 4.88 49.69
C GLU A 233 16.51 4.59 51.16
N GLN A 234 16.47 5.60 52.05
CA GLN A 234 16.33 5.40 53.50
C GLN A 234 14.97 4.82 53.91
N ASN A 235 13.94 5.05 53.09
CA ASN A 235 12.58 4.57 53.36
C ASN A 235 12.22 3.30 52.57
N LEU A 236 13.07 2.90 51.61
CA LEU A 236 12.77 1.85 50.64
C LEU A 236 13.66 0.62 50.80
N LEU A 237 14.94 0.83 51.08
CA LEU A 237 15.94 -0.23 51.27
C LEU A 237 16.00 -0.65 52.74
N LYS A 238 16.28 -1.93 52.97
CA LYS A 238 16.61 -2.43 54.31
C LYS A 238 18.03 -2.00 54.69
N ASP A 239 18.36 -1.95 55.98
CA ASP A 239 19.72 -1.64 56.46
C ASP A 239 20.83 -2.53 55.85
N SER A 240 20.47 -3.75 55.42
CA SER A 240 21.38 -4.70 54.78
C SER A 240 21.54 -4.50 53.26
N GLU A 241 20.70 -3.66 52.65
CA GLU A 241 20.63 -3.43 51.20
C GLU A 241 21.27 -2.08 50.85
N LYS A 242 21.95 -2.00 49.72
CA LYS A 242 22.50 -0.74 49.19
C LYS A 242 21.92 -0.47 47.82
N LEU A 243 21.78 0.80 47.44
CA LEU A 243 21.31 1.17 46.10
C LEU A 243 22.20 0.56 45.01
N SER A 244 23.51 0.42 45.28
CA SER A 244 24.46 -0.25 44.40
C SER A 244 24.15 -1.72 44.09
N ASP A 245 23.30 -2.38 44.89
CA ASP A 245 22.85 -3.76 44.67
C ASP A 245 21.72 -3.87 43.65
N PHE A 246 21.11 -2.75 43.26
CA PHE A 246 19.98 -2.71 42.34
C PHE A 246 20.26 -1.84 41.13
N TYR A 247 19.61 -2.16 40.02
CA TYR A 247 19.57 -1.38 38.81
C TYR A 247 18.24 -0.61 38.75
N CYS A 248 18.30 0.69 38.49
CA CYS A 248 17.10 1.50 38.31
C CYS A 248 16.59 1.34 36.87
N ILE A 249 15.44 0.71 36.71
CA ILE A 249 14.83 0.40 35.41
C ILE A 249 13.60 1.28 35.24
N PRO A 250 13.56 2.16 34.22
CA PRO A 250 12.34 2.87 33.89
C PRO A 250 11.31 1.91 33.29
N CYS A 251 10.05 2.21 33.52
CA CYS A 251 8.90 1.47 33.05
C CYS A 251 7.84 2.47 32.58
N HIS A 252 7.10 2.09 31.54
CA HIS A 252 5.92 2.84 31.14
C HIS A 252 4.86 2.74 32.26
N PRO A 253 4.16 3.82 32.66
CA PRO A 253 3.23 3.79 33.80
C PRO A 253 2.16 2.68 33.70
N TRP A 254 1.53 2.56 32.53
CA TRP A 254 0.58 1.47 32.27
C TRP A 254 1.18 0.07 32.47
N GLU A 255 2.43 -0.11 32.07
CA GLU A 255 3.12 -1.40 32.19
C GLU A 255 3.52 -1.67 33.64
N ALA A 256 3.84 -0.63 34.43
CA ALA A 256 4.09 -0.74 35.85
C ALA A 256 2.83 -1.22 36.59
N ASP A 257 1.66 -0.65 36.30
CA ASP A 257 0.38 -1.13 36.83
C ASP A 257 0.10 -2.58 36.44
N TYR A 258 0.37 -2.94 35.18
CA TYR A 258 0.28 -4.31 34.70
C TYR A 258 1.16 -5.25 35.54
N ILE A 259 2.43 -4.91 35.74
CA ILE A 259 3.39 -5.69 36.55
C ILE A 259 2.90 -5.86 37.99
N LEU A 260 2.40 -4.78 38.61
CA LEU A 260 1.92 -4.79 39.99
C LEU A 260 0.64 -5.61 40.18
N SER A 261 -0.19 -5.72 39.14
CA SER A 261 -1.42 -6.51 39.15
C SER A 261 -1.21 -8.00 38.86
N ASP A 262 -0.10 -8.34 38.19
CA ASP A 262 0.17 -9.69 37.71
C ASP A 262 0.70 -10.62 38.82
N LYS A 263 0.21 -11.87 38.82
CA LYS A 263 0.53 -12.85 39.85
C LYS A 263 1.93 -13.44 39.71
N GLU A 264 2.48 -13.45 38.51
CA GLU A 264 3.79 -13.98 38.20
C GLU A 264 4.89 -13.11 38.80
N TYR A 265 4.78 -11.78 38.63
CA TYR A 265 5.80 -10.84 39.15
C TYR A 265 5.71 -10.62 40.67
N ALA A 266 4.58 -10.97 41.28
CA ALA A 266 4.39 -10.87 42.73
C ALA A 266 5.45 -11.65 43.53
N GLN A 267 6.05 -12.71 42.98
CA GLN A 267 7.13 -13.46 43.63
C GLN A 267 8.45 -12.68 43.67
N MET A 268 8.81 -11.98 42.58
CA MET A 268 10.00 -11.13 42.54
C MET A 268 9.88 -9.95 43.51
N ILE A 269 8.68 -9.37 43.61
CA ILE A 269 8.38 -8.30 44.57
C ILE A 269 8.48 -8.81 46.01
N LYS A 270 7.86 -9.96 46.31
CA LYS A 270 7.93 -10.58 47.66
C LYS A 270 9.36 -10.93 48.06
N SER A 271 10.16 -11.43 47.12
CA SER A 271 11.58 -11.76 47.34
C SER A 271 12.50 -10.55 47.29
N ARG A 272 11.97 -9.34 47.01
CA ARG A 272 12.71 -8.08 46.85
C ARG A 272 13.75 -8.08 45.73
N LYS A 273 13.68 -9.04 44.81
CA LYS A 273 14.43 -9.00 43.55
C LYS A 273 13.96 -7.87 42.64
N LEU A 274 12.73 -7.41 42.85
CA LEU A 274 12.15 -6.25 42.20
C LEU A 274 11.48 -5.38 43.27
N ILE A 275 11.79 -4.09 43.30
CA ILE A 275 11.20 -3.13 44.25
C ILE A 275 10.61 -1.98 43.43
N TYR A 276 9.30 -1.79 43.53
CA TYR A 276 8.63 -0.67 42.88
C TYR A 276 8.91 0.63 43.64
N ILE A 277 9.32 1.68 42.92
CA ILE A 277 9.69 2.96 43.51
C ILE A 277 8.76 4.11 43.13
N GLY A 278 7.86 3.90 42.18
CA GLY A 278 6.87 4.90 41.77
C GLY A 278 7.34 5.84 40.66
N ALA A 279 6.52 6.85 40.42
CA ALA A 279 6.80 7.91 39.46
C ALA A 279 7.94 8.82 39.95
N SER A 280 8.93 9.06 39.08
CA SER A 280 10.08 9.91 39.36
C SER A 280 10.64 10.49 38.06
N GLY A 281 11.63 11.37 38.17
CA GLY A 281 12.38 11.86 37.03
C GLY A 281 11.57 12.75 36.09
N GLU A 282 12.09 12.91 34.88
CA GLU A 282 11.55 13.81 33.88
C GLU A 282 10.37 13.20 33.11
N SER A 283 9.49 14.06 32.59
CA SER A 283 8.38 13.65 31.73
C SER A 283 8.84 13.47 30.28
N PHE A 284 8.26 12.49 29.60
CA PHE A 284 8.47 12.22 28.18
C PHE A 284 7.17 12.34 27.39
N TYR A 285 7.27 12.37 26.07
CA TYR A 285 6.14 12.34 25.16
C TYR A 285 6.08 11.03 24.37
N SER A 286 4.87 10.48 24.24
CA SER A 286 4.58 9.34 23.38
C SER A 286 4.78 9.69 21.91
N THR A 287 5.49 8.83 21.16
CA THR A 287 5.62 8.91 19.70
C THR A 287 4.54 8.07 18.99
N SER A 288 4.53 8.01 17.66
CA SER A 288 3.54 7.24 16.89
C SER A 288 3.51 5.74 17.18
N SER A 289 4.57 5.17 17.78
CA SER A 289 4.61 3.76 18.22
C SER A 289 3.93 3.53 19.58
N ILE A 290 3.54 4.61 20.26
CA ILE A 290 3.04 4.69 21.64
C ILE A 290 4.11 4.37 22.69
N ARG A 291 4.80 3.24 22.54
CA ARG A 291 5.77 2.72 23.53
C ARG A 291 7.18 3.28 23.42
N THR A 292 7.46 4.08 22.39
CA THR A 292 8.73 4.82 22.29
C THR A 292 8.47 6.24 22.77
N LEU A 293 9.17 6.63 23.83
CA LEU A 293 9.02 7.92 24.46
C LEU A 293 10.19 8.84 24.09
N TYR A 294 9.87 10.10 23.80
CA TYR A 294 10.76 11.14 23.32
C TYR A 294 10.81 12.31 24.30
N LYS A 295 11.98 12.91 24.41
CA LYS A 295 12.21 14.18 25.10
C LYS A 295 13.33 14.93 24.40
N ALA A 296 13.14 16.22 24.15
CA ALA A 296 13.97 16.98 23.24
C ALA A 296 15.40 17.24 23.75
N ASP A 297 15.54 17.47 25.05
CA ASP A 297 16.81 17.71 25.75
C ASP A 297 17.46 16.40 26.26
N HIS A 298 16.91 15.24 25.90
CA HIS A 298 17.47 13.94 26.26
C HIS A 298 18.09 13.24 25.03
N PRO A 299 19.34 12.73 25.12
CA PRO A 299 20.05 12.15 23.97
C PRO A 299 19.50 10.80 23.50
N TRP A 300 18.58 10.21 24.26
CA TRP A 300 18.00 8.90 23.98
C TRP A 300 16.47 8.93 23.96
N MET A 301 15.87 8.20 23.04
CA MET A 301 14.48 7.76 23.15
C MET A 301 14.42 6.40 23.84
N LEU A 302 13.45 6.22 24.73
CA LEU A 302 13.27 4.97 25.47
C LEU A 302 12.12 4.17 24.85
N LYS A 303 12.39 2.93 24.41
CA LYS A 303 11.43 2.05 23.75
C LYS A 303 11.07 0.88 24.68
N PHE A 304 9.91 0.99 25.31
CA PHE A 304 9.43 0.05 26.32
C PHE A 304 8.70 -1.14 25.70
N SER A 305 8.72 -2.26 26.43
CA SER A 305 7.64 -3.25 26.31
C SER A 305 6.33 -2.66 26.79
N LEU A 306 5.25 -3.04 26.12
CA LEU A 306 3.90 -2.62 26.47
C LEU A 306 2.93 -3.75 26.13
N HIS A 307 2.30 -4.35 27.14
CA HIS A 307 1.31 -5.44 27.01
C HIS A 307 -0.06 -4.98 26.47
N VAL A 308 -0.03 -4.07 25.50
CA VAL A 308 -1.20 -3.55 24.79
C VAL A 308 -1.16 -4.04 23.36
N LEU A 309 -2.27 -4.61 22.89
CA LEU A 309 -2.41 -5.08 21.52
C LEU A 309 -2.70 -3.88 20.60
N LEU A 310 -1.65 -3.41 19.92
CA LEU A 310 -1.71 -2.31 18.95
C LEU A 310 -1.69 -2.86 17.54
N THR A 311 -2.61 -2.42 16.68
CA THR A 311 -2.74 -2.95 15.31
C THR A 311 -2.88 -4.48 15.31
N GLY A 312 -1.87 -5.22 14.86
CA GLY A 312 -1.86 -6.68 14.74
C GLY A 312 -0.96 -7.45 15.73
N SER A 313 -0.34 -6.79 16.71
CA SER A 313 0.61 -7.45 17.63
C SER A 313 0.59 -6.84 19.03
N VAL A 314 0.83 -7.66 20.06
CA VAL A 314 1.17 -7.15 21.40
C VAL A 314 2.54 -6.49 21.32
N ARG A 315 2.71 -5.35 21.97
CA ARG A 315 3.88 -4.49 21.77
C ARG A 315 4.96 -4.67 22.83
N ILE A 316 5.25 -5.92 23.15
CA ILE A 316 6.42 -6.30 23.94
C ILE A 316 7.69 -6.26 23.09
N ASN A 317 8.82 -5.95 23.71
CA ASN A 317 10.14 -6.22 23.14
C ASN A 317 10.50 -7.67 23.47
N SER A 318 10.51 -8.56 22.48
CA SER A 318 10.99 -9.93 22.70
C SER A 318 12.53 -9.94 22.88
N GLU A 319 13.08 -11.01 23.43
CA GLU A 319 14.54 -11.19 23.49
C GLU A 319 15.19 -11.12 22.10
N LYS A 320 14.47 -11.58 21.07
CA LYS A 320 14.92 -11.49 19.68
C LYS A 320 15.00 -10.04 19.21
N ASP A 321 14.02 -9.22 19.58
CA ASP A 321 13.99 -7.80 19.25
C ASP A 321 15.14 -7.05 19.93
N LEU A 322 15.41 -7.34 21.20
CA LEU A 322 16.55 -6.78 21.92
C LEU A 322 17.88 -7.10 21.23
N LYS A 323 18.09 -8.39 20.90
CA LYS A 323 19.28 -8.85 20.19
C LYS A 323 19.45 -8.18 18.84
N ARG A 324 18.37 -8.05 18.05
CA ARG A 324 18.42 -7.42 16.72
C ARG A 324 18.74 -5.93 16.79
N GLY A 325 18.12 -5.20 17.71
CA GLY A 325 18.43 -3.78 17.94
C GLY A 325 19.92 -3.58 18.23
N TYR A 326 20.46 -4.36 19.17
CA TYR A 326 21.87 -4.34 19.52
C TYR A 326 22.79 -4.78 18.36
N ALA A 327 22.48 -5.90 17.71
CA ALA A 327 23.24 -6.43 16.58
C ALA A 327 23.31 -5.46 15.39
N SER A 328 22.22 -4.74 15.12
CA SER A 328 22.18 -3.72 14.06
C SER A 328 23.17 -2.57 14.35
N SER A 329 23.32 -2.22 15.63
CA SER A 329 24.27 -1.19 16.08
C SER A 329 25.72 -1.65 15.96
N LEU A 330 26.03 -2.89 16.37
CA LEU A 330 27.34 -3.52 16.18
C LEU A 330 27.73 -3.59 14.71
N TRP A 331 26.81 -4.05 13.86
CA TRP A 331 27.02 -4.12 12.43
C TRP A 331 27.33 -2.72 11.87
N TRP A 332 26.52 -1.71 12.21
CA TRP A 332 26.68 -0.36 11.64
C TRP A 332 28.00 0.32 12.01
N GLN A 333 28.57 0.06 13.20
CA GLN A 333 29.87 0.63 13.59
C GLN A 333 30.98 0.33 12.59
N ASN A 334 30.91 -0.82 11.90
CA ASN A 334 31.91 -1.24 10.93
C ASN A 334 31.74 -0.58 9.55
N PHE A 335 30.51 -0.16 9.20
CA PHE A 335 30.19 0.29 7.83
C PHE A 335 29.82 1.77 7.73
N LYS A 336 29.42 2.41 8.85
CA LYS A 336 28.93 3.79 8.90
C LYS A 336 29.86 4.78 8.20
N ALA A 337 31.15 4.75 8.51
CA ALA A 337 32.12 5.71 7.97
C ALA A 337 32.25 5.60 6.43
N SER A 338 32.22 4.40 5.88
CA SER A 338 32.27 4.18 4.43
C SER A 338 30.96 4.60 3.77
N PHE A 339 29.83 4.22 4.34
CA PHE A 339 28.52 4.51 3.77
C PHE A 339 28.18 6.00 3.81
N GLU A 340 28.34 6.65 4.96
CA GLU A 340 28.00 8.07 5.12
C GLU A 340 28.95 9.00 4.36
N LYS A 341 30.12 8.53 3.93
CA LYS A 341 30.99 9.26 3.01
C LYS A 341 30.34 9.41 1.63
N GLU A 342 29.59 8.42 1.17
CA GLU A 342 28.87 8.44 -0.12
C GLU A 342 27.46 9.02 0.04
N PHE A 343 26.76 8.66 1.12
CA PHE A 343 25.38 9.03 1.39
C PHE A 343 25.25 9.82 2.70
N THR A 344 25.78 11.05 2.71
CA THR A 344 25.78 11.92 3.90
C THR A 344 24.38 12.22 4.46
N HIS A 345 23.37 12.22 3.59
CA HIS A 345 21.98 12.59 3.88
C HIS A 345 21.04 11.39 4.11
N PHE A 346 21.58 10.19 4.28
CA PHE A 346 20.81 9.01 4.66
C PHE A 346 21.34 8.46 5.98
N LYS A 347 20.50 8.43 7.01
CA LYS A 347 20.87 8.06 8.38
C LYS A 347 20.04 6.89 8.88
N LEU A 348 20.71 5.94 9.52
CA LEU A 348 20.07 4.87 10.29
C LEU A 348 20.10 5.29 11.76
N LEU A 349 18.93 5.30 12.43
CA LEU A 349 18.83 5.52 13.86
C LEU A 349 18.95 4.18 14.58
N LEU A 350 19.99 4.05 15.39
CA LEU A 350 20.34 2.81 16.04
C LEU A 350 19.69 2.63 17.41
N GLU A 351 19.76 1.39 17.90
CA GLU A 351 19.39 1.00 19.26
C GLU A 351 20.65 0.48 19.99
N PRO A 352 21.59 1.37 20.37
CA PRO A 352 22.91 0.98 20.85
C PRO A 352 22.94 0.38 22.26
N GLY A 353 21.80 0.32 22.95
CA GLY A 353 21.66 -0.26 24.28
C GLY A 353 20.36 -1.03 24.45
N ALA A 354 20.44 -2.19 25.08
CA ALA A 354 19.30 -3.02 25.48
C ALA A 354 19.47 -3.48 26.93
N VAL A 355 18.37 -3.47 27.68
CA VAL A 355 18.31 -3.96 29.07
C VAL A 355 17.15 -4.93 29.21
N SER A 356 17.39 -6.04 29.91
CA SER A 356 16.38 -7.04 30.24
C SER A 356 16.56 -7.59 31.65
N VAL A 357 15.45 -8.03 32.24
CA VAL A 357 15.40 -8.57 33.61
C VAL A 357 15.04 -10.06 33.54
N TYR A 358 15.65 -10.86 34.42
CA TYR A 358 15.42 -12.31 34.51
C TYR A 358 15.17 -12.77 35.94
N ASP A 359 14.30 -13.76 36.10
CA ASP A 359 14.17 -14.53 37.34
C ASP A 359 14.31 -16.03 37.05
N ASN A 360 15.34 -16.66 37.61
CA ASN A 360 15.65 -18.08 37.38
C ASN A 360 15.68 -18.45 35.88
N ASP A 361 16.43 -17.67 35.10
CA ASP A 361 16.57 -17.78 33.64
C ASP A 361 15.31 -17.48 32.81
N LYS A 362 14.17 -17.16 33.43
CA LYS A 362 12.98 -16.67 32.71
C LYS A 362 13.07 -15.16 32.49
N ASN A 363 12.97 -14.72 31.24
CA ASN A 363 12.91 -13.30 30.90
C ASN A 363 11.59 -12.67 31.38
N ILE A 364 11.70 -11.49 31.99
CA ILE A 364 10.59 -10.62 32.39
C ILE A 364 10.41 -9.60 31.27
N ASP A 365 9.64 -9.97 30.26
CA ASP A 365 9.43 -9.19 29.04
C ASP A 365 8.87 -7.78 29.30
N SER A 366 8.04 -7.60 30.33
CA SER A 366 7.50 -6.29 30.74
C SER A 366 8.58 -5.23 31.03
N LEU A 367 9.79 -5.65 31.43
CA LEU A 367 10.92 -4.76 31.74
C LEU A 367 11.98 -4.70 30.64
N ASN A 368 11.72 -5.30 29.48
CA ASN A 368 12.63 -5.23 28.34
C ASN A 368 12.62 -3.82 27.73
N LEU A 369 13.80 -3.20 27.69
CA LEU A 369 13.98 -1.82 27.27
C LEU A 369 15.04 -1.71 26.17
N LEU A 370 14.74 -0.90 25.15
CA LEU A 370 15.71 -0.46 24.15
C LEU A 370 15.95 1.04 24.24
N ILE A 371 17.21 1.41 24.12
CA ILE A 371 17.69 2.79 24.15
C ILE A 371 18.03 3.15 22.71
N ARG A 372 17.30 4.10 22.14
CA ARG A 372 17.42 4.54 20.74
C ARG A 372 18.04 5.92 20.68
N GLU A 373 18.89 6.17 19.68
CA GLU A 373 19.46 7.49 19.42
C GLU A 373 18.38 8.56 19.23
N ASN A 374 18.55 9.73 19.86
CA ASN A 374 17.72 10.91 19.63
C ASN A 374 18.54 12.07 19.03
N PRO A 375 18.49 12.28 17.70
CA PRO A 375 19.20 13.38 17.06
C PRO A 375 18.36 14.66 16.91
N PHE A 376 17.10 14.67 17.36
CA PHE A 376 16.13 15.70 16.97
C PHE A 376 15.96 16.79 18.02
N LEU A 377 16.31 18.01 17.64
CA LEU A 377 16.12 19.21 18.44
C LEU A 377 14.75 19.86 18.17
N PRO A 378 14.20 20.67 19.10
CA PRO A 378 12.90 21.33 18.91
C PRO A 378 12.79 22.20 17.66
N GLU A 379 13.88 22.83 17.24
CA GLU A 379 13.97 23.70 16.08
C GLU A 379 14.10 22.96 14.74
N ASP A 380 14.41 21.66 14.77
CA ASP A 380 14.55 20.86 13.55
C ASP A 380 13.20 20.69 12.86
N LYS A 381 13.19 20.91 11.55
CA LYS A 381 12.03 20.62 10.70
C LYS A 381 12.11 19.16 10.28
N VAL A 382 11.32 18.30 10.91
CA VAL A 382 11.32 16.85 10.70
C VAL A 382 9.90 16.37 10.47
N LEU A 383 9.69 15.70 9.34
CA LEU A 383 8.40 15.18 8.93
C LEU A 383 8.43 13.65 8.90
N LEU A 384 7.64 13.01 9.77
CA LEU A 384 7.32 11.60 9.64
C LEU A 384 6.53 11.36 8.34
N LEU A 385 6.98 10.45 7.48
CA LEU A 385 6.32 10.19 6.19
C LEU A 385 4.84 9.83 6.36
N ALA A 386 4.51 9.05 7.39
CA ALA A 386 3.13 8.63 7.68
C ALA A 386 2.17 9.81 7.85
N ARG A 387 2.66 10.99 8.25
CA ARG A 387 1.87 12.21 8.43
C ARG A 387 1.32 12.74 7.10
N LEU A 388 2.09 12.62 6.02
CA LEU A 388 1.64 13.00 4.67
C LEU A 388 0.55 12.07 4.12
N CYS A 389 0.48 10.84 4.63
CA CYS A 389 -0.43 9.82 4.16
C CYS A 389 -1.70 9.65 5.03
N GLN A 390 -1.97 10.59 5.95
CA GLN A 390 -3.16 10.58 6.80
C GLN A 390 -4.34 11.25 6.10
N ASP A 391 -5.56 10.78 6.37
CA ASP A 391 -6.73 11.56 6.04
C ASP A 391 -6.87 12.75 6.98
N GLY A 392 -7.30 13.89 6.43
CA GLY A 392 -7.72 15.03 7.23
C GLY A 392 -9.19 14.92 7.67
N PRO A 393 -9.58 15.68 8.72
CA PRO A 393 -10.97 16.06 8.93
C PRO A 393 -11.43 16.93 7.75
N ALA A 394 -12.75 17.04 7.57
CA ALA A 394 -13.39 17.87 6.56
C ALA A 394 -13.30 19.37 6.89
N ASP A 395 -12.08 19.90 6.92
CA ASP A 395 -11.75 21.33 6.84
C ASP A 395 -11.41 21.70 5.38
N ASP A 396 -11.31 22.99 5.07
CA ASP A 396 -11.03 23.51 3.71
C ASP A 396 -9.72 22.98 3.08
N TYR A 397 -8.75 22.52 3.89
CA TYR A 397 -7.52 21.86 3.43
C TYR A 397 -7.05 20.75 4.38
N THR A 398 -6.69 19.60 3.80
CA THR A 398 -5.97 18.49 4.47
C THR A 398 -4.55 18.88 4.87
N PHE A 399 -3.89 18.11 5.76
CA PHE A 399 -2.51 18.38 6.16
C PHE A 399 -1.55 18.40 4.95
N ILE A 400 -1.65 17.40 4.06
CA ILE A 400 -0.79 17.31 2.87
C ILE A 400 -0.98 18.51 1.94
N GLN A 401 -2.21 19.02 1.78
CA GLN A 401 -2.47 20.24 1.02
C GLN A 401 -1.85 21.47 1.69
N ARG A 402 -1.98 21.61 3.02
CA ARG A 402 -1.33 22.72 3.75
C ARG A 402 0.19 22.64 3.63
N PHE A 403 0.76 21.45 3.77
CA PHE A 403 2.19 21.22 3.61
C PHE A 403 2.69 21.63 2.22
N PHE A 404 2.08 21.13 1.15
CA PHE A 404 2.51 21.47 -0.21
C PHE A 404 2.19 22.91 -0.60
N LYS A 405 1.19 23.54 0.01
CA LYS A 405 0.98 24.99 -0.10
C LYS A 405 2.18 25.76 0.50
N ASP A 406 2.62 25.40 1.70
CA ASP A 406 3.78 26.05 2.32
C ASP A 406 5.08 25.81 1.52
N VAL A 407 5.27 24.61 0.95
CA VAL A 407 6.39 24.31 0.03
C VAL A 407 6.29 25.19 -1.22
N SER A 408 5.12 25.27 -1.83
CA SER A 408 4.83 26.08 -3.02
C SER A 408 5.10 27.57 -2.78
N ASP A 409 4.59 28.11 -1.67
CA ASP A 409 4.77 29.51 -1.27
C ASP A 409 6.26 29.83 -1.01
N ARG A 410 7.00 28.93 -0.36
CA ARG A 410 8.45 29.12 -0.09
C ARG A 410 9.33 28.96 -1.32
N LEU A 411 8.91 28.20 -2.32
CA LEU A 411 9.61 28.07 -3.60
C LEU A 411 9.22 29.15 -4.62
N GLY A 412 8.08 29.83 -4.40
CA GLY A 412 7.51 30.75 -5.39
C GLY A 412 7.04 30.01 -6.65
N LYS A 413 6.58 28.77 -6.52
CA LYS A 413 6.10 27.90 -7.61
C LYS A 413 4.65 27.53 -7.42
N ASP A 414 3.96 27.10 -8.48
CA ASP A 414 2.63 26.50 -8.33
C ASP A 414 2.68 25.16 -7.57
N GLN A 415 1.52 24.66 -7.12
CA GLN A 415 1.46 23.44 -6.31
C GLN A 415 1.98 22.21 -7.06
N GLU A 416 1.69 22.08 -8.36
CA GLU A 416 2.09 20.90 -9.14
C GLU A 416 3.60 20.85 -9.31
N GLU A 417 4.24 21.98 -9.64
CA GLU A 417 5.69 22.10 -9.76
C GLU A 417 6.37 21.88 -8.40
N ALA A 418 5.86 22.48 -7.32
CA ALA A 418 6.39 22.30 -5.97
C ALA A 418 6.36 20.84 -5.51
N ILE A 419 5.23 20.14 -5.74
CA ILE A 419 5.10 18.70 -5.46
C ILE A 419 6.10 17.90 -6.29
N THR A 420 6.25 18.21 -7.57
CA THR A 420 7.18 17.51 -8.47
C THR A 420 8.62 17.60 -7.95
N ILE A 421 9.07 18.81 -7.60
CA ILE A 421 10.42 19.06 -7.06
C ILE A 421 10.62 18.31 -5.74
N TRP A 422 9.64 18.38 -4.84
CA TRP A 422 9.69 17.71 -3.55
C TRP A 422 9.81 16.19 -3.71
N PHE A 423 8.96 15.60 -4.57
CA PHE A 423 8.91 14.17 -4.80
C PHE A 423 10.18 13.64 -5.47
N GLU A 424 10.72 14.35 -6.47
CA GLU A 424 11.99 13.99 -7.10
C GLU A 424 13.16 13.97 -6.09
N LYS A 425 13.22 14.98 -5.21
CA LYS A 425 14.25 15.06 -4.15
C LYS A 425 14.08 13.94 -3.14
N TYR A 426 12.84 13.65 -2.72
CA TYR A 426 12.51 12.53 -1.83
C TYR A 426 12.97 11.18 -2.40
N ILE A 427 12.57 10.87 -3.64
CA ILE A 427 12.94 9.61 -4.31
C ILE A 427 14.45 9.47 -4.39
N LYS A 428 15.16 10.51 -4.83
CA LYS A 428 16.62 10.50 -4.96
C LYS A 428 17.33 10.23 -3.63
N LEU A 429 16.87 10.85 -2.54
CA LEU A 429 17.44 10.65 -1.20
C LEU A 429 17.16 9.26 -0.64
N LEU A 430 16.12 8.58 -1.12
CA LEU A 430 15.70 7.29 -0.59
C LEU A 430 16.28 6.11 -1.36
N ILE A 431 16.10 6.07 -2.69
CA ILE A 431 16.28 4.82 -3.44
C ILE A 431 17.74 4.46 -3.68
N ALA A 432 18.61 5.45 -3.91
CA ALA A 432 20.02 5.19 -4.20
C ALA A 432 20.78 4.64 -2.97
N PRO A 433 20.66 5.24 -1.76
CA PRO A 433 21.27 4.68 -0.56
C PRO A 433 20.73 3.30 -0.20
N LEU A 434 19.41 3.07 -0.33
CA LEU A 434 18.81 1.75 -0.07
C LEU A 434 19.32 0.68 -1.04
N ASN A 435 19.39 1.02 -2.32
CA ASN A 435 19.94 0.11 -3.33
C ASN A 435 21.39 -0.25 -3.04
N HIS A 436 22.19 0.74 -2.62
CA HIS A 436 23.57 0.51 -2.22
C HIS A 436 23.68 -0.34 -0.94
N LEU A 437 22.89 -0.08 0.11
CA LEU A 437 22.84 -0.94 1.30
C LEU A 437 22.56 -2.40 0.92
N PHE A 438 21.58 -2.60 0.04
CA PHE A 438 21.17 -3.94 -0.37
C PHE A 438 22.21 -4.63 -1.26
N SER A 439 22.69 -3.97 -2.31
CA SER A 439 23.58 -4.60 -3.29
C SER A 439 25.01 -4.76 -2.77
N ARG A 440 25.54 -3.76 -2.06
CA ARG A 440 26.93 -3.77 -1.58
C ARG A 440 27.10 -4.54 -0.27
N TYR A 441 26.15 -4.38 0.65
CA TYR A 441 26.26 -4.89 2.01
C TYR A 441 25.23 -5.98 2.33
N GLY A 442 24.26 -6.25 1.45
CA GLY A 442 23.18 -7.19 1.77
C GLY A 442 22.21 -6.68 2.83
N MET A 443 22.31 -5.42 3.24
CA MET A 443 21.51 -4.82 4.31
C MET A 443 20.26 -4.15 3.76
N ALA A 444 19.13 -4.39 4.41
CA ALA A 444 17.85 -3.87 3.96
C ALA A 444 16.99 -3.44 5.17
N PRO A 445 16.90 -2.14 5.47
CA PRO A 445 16.05 -1.64 6.54
C PRO A 445 14.58 -1.56 6.11
N GLU A 446 13.66 -1.79 7.04
CA GLU A 446 12.21 -1.63 6.80
C GLU A 446 11.81 -0.14 6.69
N VAL A 447 11.64 0.33 5.46
CA VAL A 447 11.35 1.75 5.12
C VAL A 447 9.86 2.08 4.92
N HIS A 448 8.99 1.46 5.72
CA HIS A 448 7.58 1.84 5.72
C HIS A 448 7.36 3.23 6.32
N GLN A 449 6.17 3.80 6.13
CA GLN A 449 5.90 5.21 6.46
C GLN A 449 6.20 5.62 7.91
N GLN A 450 5.96 4.73 8.87
CA GLN A 450 6.19 5.03 10.28
C GLN A 450 7.68 4.91 10.70
N ASN A 451 8.54 4.34 9.87
CA ASN A 451 9.97 4.20 10.14
C ASN A 451 10.83 5.22 9.39
N LEU A 452 10.21 6.11 8.62
CA LEU A 452 10.91 7.08 7.77
C LEU A 452 10.56 8.50 8.17
N MET A 453 11.57 9.24 8.64
CA MET A 453 11.48 10.66 8.95
C MET A 453 12.32 11.46 7.97
N ILE A 454 11.81 12.61 7.57
CA ILE A 454 12.41 13.47 6.55
C ILE A 454 12.81 14.77 7.23
N GLY A 455 14.12 15.00 7.37
CA GLY A 455 14.64 16.32 7.71
C GLY A 455 14.45 17.26 6.52
N LEU A 456 13.89 18.44 6.78
CA LEU A 456 13.50 19.42 5.76
C LEU A 456 14.40 20.65 5.82
N ASP A 457 14.72 21.22 4.66
CA ASP A 457 15.41 22.50 4.58
C ASP A 457 14.47 23.70 4.81
N ASP A 458 14.98 24.92 4.66
CA ASP A 458 14.18 26.13 4.86
C ASP A 458 13.02 26.31 3.88
N HIS A 459 13.10 25.69 2.69
CA HIS A 459 12.02 25.64 1.72
C HIS A 459 11.09 24.44 1.93
N LEU A 460 11.24 23.70 3.04
CA LEU A 460 10.53 22.46 3.33
C LEU A 460 10.78 21.33 2.33
N LEU A 461 11.90 21.38 1.61
CA LEU A 461 12.28 20.29 0.70
C LEU A 461 13.06 19.20 1.47
N PRO A 462 12.93 17.92 1.08
CA PRO A 462 13.65 16.81 1.71
C PRO A 462 15.15 17.05 1.67
N GLN A 463 15.82 17.05 2.82
CA GLN A 463 17.28 17.22 2.90
C GLN A 463 17.97 15.96 3.39
N THR A 464 17.43 15.33 4.43
CA THR A 464 18.00 14.13 5.06
C THR A 464 16.89 13.12 5.31
N VAL A 465 17.13 11.85 5.04
CA VAL A 465 16.23 10.75 5.39
C VAL A 465 16.80 10.01 6.59
N PHE A 466 15.99 9.86 7.62
CA PHE A 466 16.28 9.04 8.79
C PHE A 466 15.39 7.81 8.74
N VAL A 467 16.00 6.63 8.77
CA VAL A 467 15.28 5.37 8.98
C VAL A 467 15.48 4.98 10.44
N ARG A 468 14.41 4.57 11.13
CA ARG A 468 14.48 4.06 12.52
C ARG A 468 14.11 2.59 12.60
N ASP A 469 14.15 2.09 13.83
CA ASP A 469 13.74 0.73 14.18
C ASP A 469 14.75 -0.34 13.77
N GLY A 470 15.92 -0.32 14.43
CA GLY A 470 17.06 -1.20 14.15
C GLY A 470 16.74 -2.70 14.20
N GLN A 471 15.66 -3.09 14.89
CA GLN A 471 15.11 -4.45 14.87
C GLN A 471 14.72 -4.93 13.46
N GLY A 472 14.35 -3.99 12.59
CA GLY A 472 13.98 -4.21 11.19
C GLY A 472 15.14 -3.99 10.21
N TYR A 473 16.39 -3.94 10.68
CA TYR A 473 17.57 -3.87 9.81
C TYR A 473 18.07 -5.30 9.57
N LEU A 474 17.80 -5.82 8.38
CA LEU A 474 17.96 -7.24 8.07
C LEU A 474 19.03 -7.46 7.01
N LEU A 475 19.78 -8.55 7.14
CA LEU A 475 20.81 -8.96 6.19
C LEU A 475 20.32 -10.11 5.31
N LYS A 476 20.73 -10.13 4.04
CA LYS A 476 20.47 -11.26 3.15
C LYS A 476 21.35 -12.46 3.52
N GLU A 477 20.74 -13.63 3.57
CA GLU A 477 21.41 -14.90 3.87
C GLU A 477 22.62 -15.15 2.96
N SER A 478 22.53 -14.80 1.68
CA SER A 478 23.63 -15.01 0.72
C SER A 478 24.92 -14.24 1.05
N THR A 479 24.85 -13.18 1.88
CA THR A 479 26.07 -12.47 2.34
C THR A 479 26.68 -13.05 3.61
N ARG A 480 26.08 -14.07 4.24
CA ARG A 480 26.54 -14.57 5.55
C ARG A 480 28.02 -14.95 5.56
N GLU A 481 28.52 -15.55 4.48
CA GLU A 481 29.92 -15.94 4.36
C GLU A 481 30.89 -14.75 4.43
N GLU A 482 30.51 -13.60 3.86
CA GLU A 482 31.30 -12.35 3.90
C GLU A 482 31.43 -11.77 5.31
N TYR A 483 30.51 -12.14 6.22
CA TYR A 483 30.46 -11.64 7.58
C TYR A 483 31.03 -12.60 8.63
N GLN A 484 31.63 -13.73 8.24
CA GLN A 484 32.08 -14.76 9.19
C GLN A 484 33.02 -14.25 10.29
N ASP A 485 33.96 -13.37 9.96
CA ASP A 485 34.90 -12.86 10.96
C ASP A 485 34.21 -11.89 11.93
N LEU A 486 33.30 -11.06 11.43
CA LEU A 486 32.50 -10.18 12.27
C LEU A 486 31.52 -10.96 13.16
N ILE A 487 30.94 -12.07 12.66
CA ILE A 487 30.08 -12.98 13.43
C ILE A 487 30.87 -13.71 14.53
N LYS A 488 32.14 -14.07 14.27
CA LYS A 488 33.01 -14.67 15.31
C LYS A 488 33.27 -13.69 16.46
N GLU A 489 33.46 -12.41 16.14
CA GLU A 489 33.63 -11.34 17.13
C GLU A 489 32.31 -11.01 17.85
N HIS A 490 31.21 -10.98 17.10
CA HIS A 490 29.89 -10.56 17.55
C HIS A 490 28.81 -11.54 17.07
N LYS A 491 28.55 -12.58 17.86
CA LYS A 491 27.60 -13.65 17.51
C LYS A 491 26.17 -13.16 17.31
N GLU A 492 25.81 -12.02 17.88
CA GLU A 492 24.48 -11.42 17.80
C GLU A 492 24.10 -11.01 16.37
N ILE A 493 25.08 -10.74 15.50
CA ILE A 493 24.86 -10.40 14.09
C ILE A 493 24.16 -11.54 13.33
N GLU A 494 24.30 -12.78 13.81
CA GLU A 494 23.62 -13.96 13.27
C GLU A 494 22.08 -13.78 13.21
N GLU A 495 21.51 -13.00 14.13
CA GLU A 495 20.07 -12.75 14.27
C GLU A 495 19.48 -11.83 13.17
N LEU A 496 20.35 -11.13 12.43
CA LEU A 496 19.96 -10.20 11.36
C LEU A 496 19.66 -10.91 10.04
N PHE A 497 20.20 -12.10 9.82
CA PHE A 497 20.12 -12.80 8.54
C PHE A 497 18.73 -13.38 8.27
N ILE A 498 18.23 -13.14 7.06
CA ILE A 498 16.96 -13.61 6.52
C ILE A 498 17.19 -14.14 5.11
N ARG A 499 16.48 -15.22 4.75
CA ARG A 499 16.50 -15.77 3.38
C ARG A 499 16.21 -14.68 2.36
N ASP A 500 17.04 -14.60 1.32
CA ASP A 500 17.03 -13.53 0.30
C ASP A 500 15.64 -13.26 -0.30
N GLU A 501 14.92 -14.30 -0.74
CA GLU A 501 13.57 -14.17 -1.31
C GLU A 501 12.59 -13.54 -0.31
N ARG A 502 12.66 -13.97 0.96
CA ARG A 502 11.81 -13.42 2.02
C ARG A 502 12.17 -11.99 2.34
N LEU A 503 13.46 -11.66 2.36
CA LEU A 503 13.91 -10.29 2.58
C LEU A 503 13.43 -9.38 1.45
N LEU A 504 13.51 -9.85 0.20
CA LEU A 504 13.03 -9.11 -0.97
C LEU A 504 11.53 -8.84 -0.89
N ASP A 505 10.71 -9.82 -0.48
CA ASP A 505 9.28 -9.61 -0.24
C ASP A 505 9.02 -8.54 0.83
N ILE A 506 9.72 -8.62 1.98
CA ILE A 506 9.59 -7.68 3.09
C ILE A 506 9.91 -6.25 2.62
N ILE A 507 11.07 -6.05 2.03
CA ILE A 507 11.52 -4.71 1.66
C ILE A 507 10.76 -4.15 0.47
N SER A 508 10.35 -4.99 -0.48
CA SER A 508 9.55 -4.56 -1.62
C SER A 508 8.16 -4.11 -1.18
N HIS A 509 7.53 -4.81 -0.23
CA HIS A 509 6.28 -4.33 0.36
C HIS A 509 6.47 -2.98 1.07
N HIS A 510 7.49 -2.86 1.91
CA HIS A 510 7.72 -1.64 2.69
C HIS A 510 8.06 -0.43 1.80
N LEU A 511 8.91 -0.60 0.79
CA LEU A 511 9.32 0.46 -0.13
C LEU A 511 8.25 0.73 -1.20
N LEU A 512 7.82 -0.27 -1.96
CA LEU A 512 6.99 -0.04 -3.15
C LEU A 512 5.53 0.21 -2.78
N VAL A 513 4.98 -0.55 -1.83
CA VAL A 513 3.53 -0.53 -1.53
C VAL A 513 3.20 0.39 -0.35
N SER A 514 3.78 0.10 0.81
CA SER A 514 3.49 0.81 2.05
C SER A 514 4.01 2.25 2.01
N ASN A 515 5.12 2.50 1.29
CA ASN A 515 5.71 3.81 1.15
C ASN A 515 5.31 4.49 -0.18
N LEU A 516 5.87 4.07 -1.32
CA LEU A 516 5.71 4.81 -2.58
C LEU A 516 4.27 4.88 -3.09
N SER A 517 3.59 3.73 -3.26
CA SER A 517 2.20 3.72 -3.75
C SER A 517 1.25 4.51 -2.85
N ALA A 518 1.41 4.38 -1.53
CA ALA A 518 0.58 5.10 -0.57
C ALA A 518 0.86 6.62 -0.55
N LEU A 519 2.13 7.04 -0.70
CA LEU A 519 2.49 8.45 -0.81
C LEU A 519 1.97 9.05 -2.13
N ILE A 520 2.16 8.35 -3.26
CA ILE A 520 1.64 8.77 -4.57
C ILE A 520 0.13 8.95 -4.51
N ALA A 521 -0.59 7.99 -3.93
CA ALA A 521 -2.04 8.11 -3.76
C ALA A 521 -2.43 9.30 -2.89
N SER A 522 -1.72 9.52 -1.77
CA SER A 522 -2.03 10.61 -0.84
C SER A 522 -1.80 11.98 -1.48
N ILE A 523 -0.73 12.12 -2.28
CA ILE A 523 -0.48 13.32 -3.07
C ILE A 523 -1.53 13.46 -4.18
N GLY A 524 -1.87 12.39 -4.90
CA GLY A 524 -2.87 12.41 -5.97
C GLY A 524 -4.25 12.86 -5.50
N LYS A 525 -4.65 12.46 -4.28
CA LYS A 525 -5.90 12.88 -3.63
C LYS A 525 -6.00 14.38 -3.34
N THR A 526 -4.90 15.13 -3.47
CA THR A 526 -4.96 16.60 -3.42
C THR A 526 -5.57 17.21 -4.68
N GLU A 527 -5.64 16.42 -5.77
CA GLU A 527 -6.05 16.83 -7.12
C GLU A 527 -5.18 17.92 -7.76
N TRP A 528 -4.07 18.29 -7.12
CA TRP A 528 -3.09 19.24 -7.67
C TRP A 528 -2.11 18.61 -8.64
N ILE A 529 -2.03 17.27 -8.66
CA ILE A 529 -1.20 16.52 -9.59
C ILE A 529 -1.83 15.14 -9.83
N LYS A 530 -1.72 14.62 -11.06
CA LYS A 530 -2.12 13.24 -11.38
C LYS A 530 -1.12 12.23 -10.82
N GLU A 531 -1.59 11.15 -10.19
CA GLU A 531 -0.75 10.05 -9.71
C GLU A 531 0.23 9.55 -10.78
N ARG A 532 -0.23 9.42 -12.04
CA ARG A 532 0.59 8.98 -13.18
C ARG A 532 1.89 9.77 -13.33
N LYS A 533 1.88 11.07 -13.07
CA LYS A 533 3.08 11.91 -13.18
C LYS A 533 4.14 11.51 -12.15
N LEU A 534 3.71 11.21 -10.92
CA LEU A 534 4.58 10.73 -9.84
C LEU A 534 5.08 9.30 -10.09
N ILE A 535 4.19 8.42 -10.58
CA ILE A 535 4.56 7.05 -11.00
C ILE A 535 5.67 7.11 -12.05
N ASN A 536 5.55 8.00 -13.04
CA ASN A 536 6.54 8.16 -14.10
C ASN A 536 7.89 8.69 -13.58
N ILE A 537 7.87 9.58 -12.60
CA ILE A 537 9.08 10.06 -11.92
C ILE A 537 9.77 8.91 -11.20
N ALA A 538 9.02 8.13 -10.41
CA ALA A 538 9.56 6.99 -9.69
C ALA A 538 10.13 5.93 -10.65
N TYR A 539 9.38 5.54 -11.69
CA TYR A 539 9.85 4.58 -12.70
C TYR A 539 11.19 5.02 -13.33
N ARG A 540 11.30 6.28 -13.77
CA ARG A 540 12.54 6.81 -14.37
C ARG A 540 13.70 6.84 -13.38
N ALA A 541 13.44 7.16 -12.11
CA ALA A 541 14.47 7.16 -11.08
C ALA A 541 15.01 5.74 -10.84
N PHE A 542 14.12 4.74 -10.72
CA PHE A 542 14.52 3.34 -10.63
C PHE A 542 15.22 2.86 -11.89
N GLY A 543 14.76 3.24 -13.08
CA GLY A 543 15.40 2.89 -14.37
C GLY A 543 16.84 3.39 -14.45
N LYS A 544 17.07 4.68 -14.18
CA LYS A 544 18.41 5.26 -14.15
C LYS A 544 19.32 4.58 -13.12
N LEU A 545 18.76 4.22 -11.96
CA LEU A 545 19.51 3.51 -10.91
C LEU A 545 19.82 2.08 -11.34
N HIS A 546 18.91 1.39 -12.00
CA HIS A 546 19.12 0.05 -12.53
C HIS A 546 20.21 0.02 -13.61
N GLU A 547 20.23 1.00 -14.50
CA GLU A 547 21.26 1.13 -15.53
C GLU A 547 22.66 1.39 -14.95
N SER A 548 22.75 2.15 -13.87
CA SER A 548 24.03 2.55 -13.27
C SER A 548 24.51 1.62 -12.15
N ASN A 549 23.60 1.02 -11.37
CA ASN A 549 23.87 0.13 -10.25
C ASN A 549 22.72 -0.88 -10.06
N PRO A 550 22.63 -1.91 -10.92
CA PRO A 550 21.55 -2.90 -10.88
C PRO A 550 21.57 -3.72 -9.59
N SER A 551 20.39 -4.13 -9.14
CA SER A 551 20.18 -4.99 -7.97
C SER A 551 18.85 -5.75 -8.09
N ASP A 552 18.62 -6.72 -7.21
CA ASP A 552 17.33 -7.40 -7.15
C ASP A 552 16.18 -6.44 -6.81
N ILE A 553 16.42 -5.39 -5.99
CA ILE A 553 15.39 -4.38 -5.68
C ILE A 553 14.98 -3.63 -6.94
N THR A 554 15.96 -3.13 -7.72
CA THR A 554 15.66 -2.35 -8.93
C THR A 554 15.05 -3.23 -10.01
N TYR A 555 15.56 -4.45 -10.18
CA TYR A 555 14.98 -5.42 -11.11
C TYR A 555 13.54 -5.79 -10.72
N TYR A 556 13.29 -6.06 -9.43
CA TYR A 556 11.98 -6.39 -8.91
C TYR A 556 10.97 -5.27 -9.14
N ALA A 557 11.35 -4.03 -8.82
CA ALA A 557 10.50 -2.86 -9.00
C ALA A 557 10.13 -2.64 -10.48
N LEU A 558 11.07 -2.81 -11.41
CA LEU A 558 10.89 -2.47 -12.82
C LEU A 558 10.28 -3.59 -13.68
N ASN A 559 10.68 -4.85 -13.44
CA ASN A 559 10.46 -5.93 -14.41
C ASN A 559 9.48 -7.01 -13.93
N ARG A 560 9.27 -7.16 -12.61
CA ARG A 560 8.30 -8.15 -12.13
C ARG A 560 6.89 -7.69 -12.49
N ARG A 561 6.10 -8.60 -13.09
CA ARG A 561 4.70 -8.33 -13.42
C ARG A 561 3.84 -7.99 -12.21
N TYR A 562 4.16 -8.59 -11.07
CA TYR A 562 3.47 -8.39 -9.81
C TYR A 562 4.47 -8.05 -8.70
N TRP A 563 4.03 -7.23 -7.76
CA TRP A 563 4.70 -6.99 -6.49
C TRP A 563 4.02 -7.77 -5.38
N GLY A 564 4.82 -8.32 -4.47
CA GLY A 564 4.36 -8.90 -3.23
C GLY A 564 3.93 -7.81 -2.25
N THR A 565 2.78 -8.00 -1.60
CA THR A 565 2.33 -7.16 -0.50
C THR A 565 1.88 -8.00 0.67
N LYS A 566 2.18 -7.53 1.88
CA LYS A 566 1.75 -8.16 3.14
C LYS A 566 0.21 -8.20 3.21
N SER A 567 -0.34 -9.35 3.62
CA SER A 567 -1.78 -9.58 3.74
C SER A 567 -2.32 -9.15 5.11
N ASN A 568 -2.37 -7.84 5.37
CA ASN A 568 -2.77 -7.30 6.68
C ASN A 568 -4.22 -7.66 7.06
N LEU A 569 -5.16 -7.61 6.11
CA LEU A 569 -6.57 -7.92 6.39
C LEU A 569 -6.78 -9.41 6.64
N LYS A 570 -6.15 -10.27 5.83
CA LYS A 570 -6.18 -11.72 6.06
C LYS A 570 -5.59 -12.08 7.42
N SER A 571 -4.44 -11.52 7.78
CA SER A 571 -3.82 -11.77 9.09
C SER A 571 -4.70 -11.27 10.25
N ALA A 572 -5.40 -10.14 10.08
CA ALA A 572 -6.33 -9.63 11.07
C ALA A 572 -7.57 -10.53 11.24
N VAL A 573 -8.14 -11.05 10.14
CA VAL A 573 -9.28 -11.99 10.18
C VAL A 573 -8.89 -13.30 10.86
N LEU A 574 -7.69 -13.82 10.55
CA LEU A 574 -7.20 -15.08 11.09
C LEU A 574 -6.54 -14.95 12.48
N ASP A 575 -6.62 -13.76 13.09
CA ASP A 575 -6.07 -13.46 14.42
C ASP A 575 -4.58 -13.84 14.58
N MET A 576 -3.81 -13.64 13.51
CA MET A 576 -2.38 -13.93 13.49
C MET A 576 -1.60 -12.79 14.15
N ASP A 577 -0.81 -13.11 15.19
CA ASP A 577 0.11 -12.14 15.79
C ASP A 577 1.31 -11.90 14.85
N GLY A 578 1.32 -10.73 14.22
CA GLY A 578 2.35 -10.33 13.27
C GLY A 578 3.72 -10.03 13.90
N GLY A 579 3.79 -9.85 15.22
CA GLY A 579 5.03 -9.65 15.98
C GLY A 579 5.65 -10.97 16.43
N ALA A 580 4.84 -11.83 17.06
CA ALA A 580 5.32 -13.11 17.60
C ALA A 580 5.63 -14.16 16.50
N ASN A 581 4.93 -14.11 15.36
CA ASN A 581 5.09 -15.12 14.31
C ASN A 581 5.19 -14.51 12.90
N ALA A 582 6.20 -13.67 12.68
CA ALA A 582 6.46 -13.02 11.39
C ALA A 582 6.64 -14.01 10.21
N ALA A 583 6.97 -15.27 10.48
CA ALA A 583 7.07 -16.33 9.47
C ALA A 583 5.69 -16.79 8.93
N ALA A 584 4.62 -16.61 9.71
CA ALA A 584 3.25 -16.95 9.30
C ALA A 584 2.58 -15.89 8.42
N LEU A 585 3.19 -14.71 8.25
CA LEU A 585 2.64 -13.62 7.44
C LEU A 585 2.74 -13.96 5.95
N SER A 586 1.57 -14.15 5.32
CA SER A 586 1.44 -14.35 3.88
C SER A 586 1.59 -13.05 3.07
N TYR A 587 2.03 -13.21 1.82
CA TYR A 587 2.11 -12.14 0.84
C TYR A 587 1.21 -12.50 -0.34
N VAL A 588 0.52 -11.50 -0.85
CA VAL A 588 -0.32 -11.60 -2.05
C VAL A 588 0.32 -10.80 -3.17
N GLN A 589 0.03 -11.18 -4.41
CA GLN A 589 0.57 -10.52 -5.60
C GLN A 589 -0.37 -9.40 -6.06
N ILE A 590 0.16 -8.20 -6.22
CA ILE A 590 -0.56 -7.06 -6.79
C ILE A 590 0.11 -6.64 -8.09
N PRO A 591 -0.64 -6.15 -9.09
CA PRO A 591 -0.04 -5.71 -10.34
C PRO A 591 1.00 -4.60 -10.12
N ASN A 592 2.12 -4.68 -10.85
CA ASN A 592 3.19 -3.70 -10.76
C ASN A 592 2.69 -2.30 -11.17
N LEU A 593 2.81 -1.33 -10.26
CA LEU A 593 2.37 0.04 -10.49
C LEU A 593 3.19 0.73 -11.57
N PHE A 594 4.49 0.46 -11.66
CA PHE A 594 5.38 1.08 -12.65
C PHE A 594 5.06 0.68 -14.08
N HIS A 595 4.37 -0.45 -14.30
CA HIS A 595 3.90 -0.81 -15.65
C HIS A 595 2.96 0.25 -16.23
N LYS A 596 2.30 1.05 -15.38
CA LYS A 596 1.49 2.19 -15.81
C LYS A 596 2.29 3.24 -16.60
N TYR A 597 3.62 3.26 -16.53
CA TYR A 597 4.44 4.08 -17.44
C TYR A 597 4.17 3.78 -18.93
N PHE A 598 3.76 2.55 -19.26
CA PHE A 598 3.52 2.05 -20.62
C PHE A 598 2.04 1.84 -20.95
N PHE A 599 1.14 2.32 -20.07
CA PHE A 599 -0.29 2.19 -20.27
C PHE A 599 -0.79 3.26 -21.25
N SER A 600 -1.58 2.82 -22.23
CA SER A 600 -2.19 3.67 -23.24
C SER A 600 -3.61 4.02 -22.85
N ASP A 601 -3.81 5.25 -22.36
CA ASP A 601 -5.17 5.77 -22.13
C ASP A 601 -5.97 5.78 -23.43
N GLN A 602 -5.32 6.01 -24.57
CA GLN A 602 -5.99 6.02 -25.87
C GLN A 602 -6.54 4.63 -26.25
N LEU A 603 -5.83 3.54 -25.95
CA LEU A 603 -6.29 2.18 -26.29
C LEU A 603 -7.26 1.61 -25.26
N ILE A 604 -7.09 1.91 -23.97
CA ILE A 604 -7.83 1.23 -22.89
C ILE A 604 -8.86 2.13 -22.20
N GLN A 605 -8.66 3.45 -22.20
CA GLN A 605 -9.59 4.42 -21.59
C GLN A 605 -9.98 5.57 -22.55
N PRO A 606 -10.40 5.27 -23.79
CA PRO A 606 -10.88 6.30 -24.70
C PRO A 606 -12.13 7.01 -24.13
N LYS A 607 -12.37 8.24 -24.59
CA LYS A 607 -13.52 9.07 -24.24
C LYS A 607 -14.41 9.30 -25.47
N GLY A 608 -15.72 9.32 -25.24
CA GLY A 608 -16.74 9.52 -26.28
C GLY A 608 -17.00 8.28 -27.13
N SER A 609 -17.96 8.39 -28.06
CA SER A 609 -18.39 7.34 -28.99
C SER A 609 -18.20 7.72 -30.46
N GLU A 610 -17.49 8.81 -30.73
CA GLU A 610 -17.31 9.34 -32.08
C GLU A 610 -16.24 8.59 -32.89
N VAL A 611 -16.35 8.65 -34.22
CA VAL A 611 -15.34 8.10 -35.14
C VAL A 611 -14.05 8.91 -35.04
N PHE A 612 -12.96 8.24 -34.65
CA PHE A 612 -11.64 8.88 -34.48
C PHE A 612 -10.57 8.39 -35.45
N PHE A 613 -10.87 7.36 -36.24
CA PHE A 613 -9.97 6.78 -37.24
C PHE A 613 -10.75 6.48 -38.52
N LYS A 614 -10.16 6.81 -39.68
CA LYS A 614 -10.74 6.54 -41.00
C LYS A 614 -9.64 6.28 -42.03
N ARG A 615 -9.77 5.21 -42.82
CA ARG A 615 -8.82 4.83 -43.87
C ARG A 615 -9.56 4.28 -45.09
N TYR A 616 -9.20 4.77 -46.27
CA TYR A 616 -9.70 4.24 -47.54
C TYR A 616 -8.75 3.19 -48.11
N PHE A 617 -9.31 2.08 -48.62
CA PHE A 617 -8.62 0.97 -49.26
C PHE A 617 -9.03 0.91 -50.74
N PRO A 618 -8.21 1.44 -51.66
CA PRO A 618 -8.60 1.55 -53.08
C PRO A 618 -8.87 0.21 -53.77
N LYS A 619 -8.19 -0.86 -53.35
CA LYS A 619 -8.30 -2.18 -53.99
C LYS A 619 -9.64 -2.85 -53.67
N GLU A 620 -10.09 -2.74 -52.43
CA GLU A 620 -11.36 -3.29 -51.96
C GLU A 620 -12.53 -2.29 -52.09
N ASP A 621 -12.24 -1.06 -52.52
CA ASP A 621 -13.15 0.10 -52.58
C ASP A 621 -14.00 0.26 -51.32
N VAL A 622 -13.30 0.30 -50.17
CA VAL A 622 -13.94 0.39 -48.86
C VAL A 622 -13.25 1.44 -48.01
N THR A 623 -14.06 2.22 -47.30
CA THR A 623 -13.57 3.06 -46.20
C THR A 623 -13.83 2.36 -44.88
N ILE A 624 -12.75 2.04 -44.17
CA ILE A 624 -12.79 1.52 -42.82
C ILE A 624 -12.71 2.68 -41.84
N SER A 625 -13.63 2.73 -40.88
CA SER A 625 -13.61 3.70 -39.78
C SER A 625 -13.80 3.01 -38.44
N MET A 626 -13.38 3.64 -37.36
CA MET A 626 -13.45 3.06 -36.01
C MET A 626 -13.85 4.10 -34.97
N ARG A 627 -14.63 3.65 -33.99
CA ARG A 627 -15.07 4.39 -32.81
C ARG A 627 -15.08 3.50 -31.57
N PRO A 628 -14.98 4.03 -30.35
CA PRO A 628 -15.25 3.27 -29.14
C PRO A 628 -16.69 2.76 -29.16
N ILE A 629 -16.95 1.68 -28.42
CA ILE A 629 -18.31 1.19 -28.22
C ILE A 629 -19.18 2.26 -27.55
N ASP A 630 -20.42 2.39 -28.03
CA ASP A 630 -21.48 3.12 -27.35
C ASP A 630 -22.40 2.08 -26.72
N LEU A 631 -22.16 1.76 -25.44
CA LEU A 631 -22.81 0.61 -24.80
C LEU A 631 -24.35 0.67 -24.90
N GLU A 632 -24.93 1.86 -24.72
CA GLU A 632 -26.39 2.04 -24.73
C GLU A 632 -27.00 1.77 -26.11
N ASN A 633 -26.26 2.05 -27.19
CA ASN A 633 -26.74 1.91 -28.57
C ASN A 633 -26.26 0.62 -29.27
N ASP A 634 -25.11 0.06 -28.86
CA ASP A 634 -24.47 -1.07 -29.54
C ASP A 634 -24.76 -2.43 -28.87
N LEU A 635 -25.20 -2.47 -27.62
CA LEU A 635 -25.34 -3.73 -26.86
C LEU A 635 -26.27 -4.74 -27.53
N GLU A 636 -27.47 -4.32 -27.97
CA GLU A 636 -28.43 -5.21 -28.63
C GLU A 636 -27.89 -5.74 -29.98
N MET A 637 -27.15 -4.90 -30.72
CA MET A 637 -26.47 -5.29 -31.95
C MET A 637 -25.39 -6.34 -31.67
N LEU A 638 -24.54 -6.12 -30.66
CA LEU A 638 -23.49 -7.06 -30.27
C LEU A 638 -24.09 -8.38 -29.76
N HIS A 639 -25.17 -8.31 -28.99
CA HIS A 639 -25.91 -9.50 -28.55
C HIS A 639 -26.42 -10.32 -29.76
N GLU A 640 -27.04 -9.68 -30.75
CA GLU A 640 -27.45 -10.38 -31.98
C GLU A 640 -26.24 -11.01 -32.70
N TRP A 641 -25.14 -10.29 -32.82
CA TRP A 641 -23.91 -10.77 -33.44
C TRP A 641 -23.34 -12.02 -32.77
N PHE A 642 -23.23 -12.03 -31.44
CA PHE A 642 -22.72 -13.17 -30.69
C PHE A 642 -23.66 -14.39 -30.69
N ASN A 643 -24.95 -14.18 -30.97
CA ASN A 643 -25.95 -15.25 -31.12
C ASN A 643 -26.01 -15.85 -32.53
N ARG A 644 -25.21 -15.37 -33.50
CA ARG A 644 -25.13 -15.98 -34.84
C ARG A 644 -24.39 -17.31 -34.81
N GLU A 645 -24.80 -18.28 -35.66
CA GLU A 645 -24.24 -19.64 -35.68
C GLU A 645 -22.70 -19.70 -35.82
N HIS A 646 -22.09 -18.80 -36.61
CA HIS A 646 -20.64 -18.78 -36.79
C HIS A 646 -19.90 -18.17 -35.59
N ALA A 647 -20.55 -17.31 -34.82
CA ALA A 647 -20.01 -16.67 -33.62
C ALA A 647 -19.94 -17.66 -32.45
N ILE A 648 -21.03 -18.38 -32.21
CA ILE A 648 -21.17 -19.35 -31.10
C ILE A 648 -20.02 -20.35 -31.07
N LYS A 649 -19.59 -20.86 -32.23
CA LYS A 649 -18.52 -21.86 -32.35
C LYS A 649 -17.17 -21.39 -31.81
N ILE A 650 -16.90 -20.09 -31.82
CA ILE A 650 -15.57 -19.54 -31.53
C ILE A 650 -15.59 -18.66 -30.28
N TRP A 651 -16.63 -17.85 -30.09
CA TRP A 651 -16.69 -16.83 -29.04
C TRP A 651 -17.40 -17.31 -27.77
N GLN A 652 -18.42 -18.19 -27.89
CA GLN A 652 -19.19 -18.70 -26.75
C GLN A 652 -19.80 -17.59 -25.85
N MET A 653 -20.04 -16.39 -26.42
CA MET A 653 -20.64 -15.23 -25.75
C MET A 653 -22.13 -15.06 -26.09
N ASN A 654 -22.82 -16.13 -26.48
CA ASN A 654 -24.27 -16.13 -26.69
C ASN A 654 -25.04 -16.15 -25.36
N TRP A 655 -24.61 -15.30 -24.44
CA TRP A 655 -25.19 -15.12 -23.10
C TRP A 655 -26.47 -14.29 -23.17
N PRO A 656 -27.31 -14.36 -22.14
CA PRO A 656 -28.40 -13.40 -21.93
C PRO A 656 -27.91 -11.94 -21.95
N LEU A 657 -28.82 -11.01 -22.30
CA LEU A 657 -28.52 -9.58 -22.44
C LEU A 657 -27.95 -8.94 -21.16
N ASP A 658 -28.43 -9.33 -19.98
CA ASP A 658 -27.96 -8.83 -18.68
C ASP A 658 -26.53 -9.28 -18.36
N GLU A 659 -26.16 -10.51 -18.72
CA GLU A 659 -24.80 -11.03 -18.57
C GLU A 659 -23.84 -10.32 -19.54
N LEU A 660 -24.24 -10.12 -20.80
CA LEU A 660 -23.43 -9.36 -21.77
C LEU A 660 -23.30 -7.87 -21.39
N GLU A 661 -24.37 -7.26 -20.87
CA GLU A 661 -24.32 -5.90 -20.36
C GLU A 661 -23.32 -5.79 -19.19
N THR A 662 -23.40 -6.74 -18.24
CA THR A 662 -22.49 -6.78 -17.08
C THR A 662 -21.04 -6.92 -17.51
N TYR A 663 -20.76 -7.75 -18.52
CA TYR A 663 -19.43 -7.89 -19.11
C TYR A 663 -18.85 -6.54 -19.57
N TYR A 664 -19.60 -5.78 -20.37
CA TYR A 664 -19.12 -4.48 -20.86
C TYR A 664 -19.07 -3.41 -19.76
N ARG A 665 -20.06 -3.36 -18.85
CA ARG A 665 -20.05 -2.43 -17.71
C ARG A 665 -18.86 -2.65 -16.77
N ILE A 666 -18.27 -3.84 -16.78
CA ILE A 666 -17.04 -4.17 -16.06
C ILE A 666 -15.79 -3.85 -16.88
N MET A 667 -15.76 -4.26 -18.15
CA MET A 667 -14.60 -4.09 -19.02
C MET A 667 -14.26 -2.62 -19.24
N LEU A 668 -15.23 -1.81 -19.67
CA LEU A 668 -15.02 -0.46 -20.17
C LEU A 668 -14.39 0.51 -19.16
N PRO A 669 -14.78 0.51 -17.87
CA PRO A 669 -14.11 1.35 -16.87
C PRO A 669 -12.79 0.75 -16.35
N GLY A 670 -12.47 -0.50 -16.70
CA GLY A 670 -11.30 -1.22 -16.23
C GLY A 670 -9.96 -0.70 -16.76
N ASP A 671 -8.89 -1.41 -16.38
CA ASP A 671 -7.52 -1.17 -16.88
C ASP A 671 -7.01 -2.35 -17.73
N GLU A 672 -7.91 -3.26 -18.10
CA GLU A 672 -7.59 -4.54 -18.74
C GLU A 672 -7.80 -4.48 -20.25
N ALA A 673 -8.96 -3.99 -20.69
CA ALA A 673 -9.32 -3.96 -22.10
C ALA A 673 -10.36 -2.87 -22.42
N HIS A 674 -10.52 -2.56 -23.70
CA HIS A 674 -11.61 -1.72 -24.20
C HIS A 674 -12.13 -2.24 -25.54
N SER A 675 -13.41 -2.00 -25.81
CA SER A 675 -14.11 -2.48 -27.01
C SER A 675 -14.36 -1.37 -28.02
N TYR A 676 -14.20 -1.67 -29.30
CA TYR A 676 -14.38 -0.73 -30.41
C TYR A 676 -15.23 -1.34 -31.52
N ILE A 677 -15.95 -0.46 -32.22
CA ILE A 677 -16.74 -0.80 -33.40
C ILE A 677 -16.01 -0.31 -34.65
N ILE A 678 -15.76 -1.24 -35.58
CA ILE A 678 -15.25 -0.97 -36.92
C ILE A 678 -16.42 -0.96 -37.91
N LEU A 679 -16.50 0.14 -38.66
CA LEU A 679 -17.49 0.36 -39.70
C LEU A 679 -16.86 0.25 -41.09
N SER A 680 -17.55 -0.44 -42.00
CA SER A 680 -17.21 -0.53 -43.42
C SER A 680 -18.19 0.34 -44.21
N ASN A 681 -17.68 1.38 -44.89
CA ASN A 681 -18.50 2.39 -45.58
C ASN A 681 -19.60 3.02 -44.70
N GLY A 682 -19.33 3.15 -43.40
CA GLY A 682 -20.26 3.71 -42.41
C GLY A 682 -21.21 2.70 -41.77
N GLU A 683 -21.21 1.43 -42.17
CA GLU A 683 -22.01 0.37 -41.54
C GLU A 683 -21.17 -0.45 -40.53
N PRO A 684 -21.61 -0.63 -39.27
CA PRO A 684 -20.93 -1.51 -38.31
C PRO A 684 -20.75 -2.93 -38.86
N SER A 685 -19.52 -3.43 -38.83
CA SER A 685 -19.16 -4.70 -39.47
C SER A 685 -18.22 -5.58 -38.64
N CYS A 686 -17.54 -5.00 -37.66
CA CYS A 686 -16.56 -5.71 -36.85
C CYS A 686 -16.52 -5.11 -35.45
N ASN A 687 -16.36 -5.97 -34.46
CA ASN A 687 -16.04 -5.60 -33.09
C ASN A 687 -14.59 -6.01 -32.81
N ILE A 688 -13.83 -5.15 -32.17
CA ILE A 688 -12.50 -5.49 -31.66
C ILE A 688 -12.42 -5.18 -30.18
N GLU A 689 -11.68 -6.00 -29.44
CA GLU A 689 -11.38 -5.77 -28.04
C GLU A 689 -9.86 -5.68 -27.92
N ILE A 690 -9.37 -4.50 -27.58
CA ILE A 690 -7.93 -4.26 -27.37
C ILE A 690 -7.67 -4.44 -25.88
N TYR A 691 -6.75 -5.33 -25.54
CA TYR A 691 -6.40 -5.63 -24.16
C TYR A 691 -4.93 -5.33 -23.87
N TRP A 692 -4.63 -4.96 -22.64
CA TRP A 692 -3.27 -4.77 -22.17
C TRP A 692 -2.73 -6.10 -21.63
N ALA A 693 -1.78 -6.73 -22.35
CA ALA A 693 -1.40 -8.12 -22.09
C ALA A 693 -0.82 -8.34 -20.68
N SER A 694 -0.22 -7.30 -20.09
CA SER A 694 0.31 -7.37 -18.72
C SER A 694 -0.79 -7.49 -17.65
N ARG A 695 -2.04 -7.18 -17.98
CA ARG A 695 -3.21 -7.33 -17.10
C ARG A 695 -4.13 -8.48 -17.51
N ASP A 696 -3.88 -9.09 -18.66
CA ASP A 696 -4.66 -10.20 -19.20
C ASP A 696 -4.03 -11.58 -18.85
N ILE A 697 -4.85 -12.63 -18.79
CA ILE A 697 -4.41 -14.01 -18.52
C ILE A 697 -3.39 -14.52 -19.55
N VAL A 698 -3.39 -14.00 -20.78
CA VAL A 698 -2.40 -14.38 -21.82
C VAL A 698 -0.97 -14.09 -21.37
N GLY A 699 -0.78 -13.09 -20.51
CA GLY A 699 0.53 -12.75 -19.96
C GLY A 699 1.13 -13.82 -19.04
N ASP A 700 0.35 -14.83 -18.62
CA ASP A 700 0.86 -15.95 -17.81
C ASP A 700 1.55 -17.03 -18.66
N TYR A 701 1.44 -16.94 -20.00
CA TYR A 701 1.90 -17.97 -20.93
C TYR A 701 3.22 -17.65 -21.64
N TYR A 702 3.79 -16.47 -21.39
CA TYR A 702 5.09 -16.02 -21.92
C TYR A 702 5.65 -14.86 -21.07
N ASP A 703 6.90 -14.48 -21.33
CA ASP A 703 7.52 -13.33 -20.65
C ASP A 703 6.93 -12.01 -21.17
N VAL A 704 5.80 -11.61 -20.59
CA VAL A 704 5.05 -10.42 -20.96
C VAL A 704 5.77 -9.14 -20.56
N LEU A 705 5.79 -8.18 -21.49
CA LEU A 705 6.27 -6.82 -21.24
C LEU A 705 5.09 -5.86 -21.06
N PRO A 706 5.25 -4.79 -20.27
CA PRO A 706 4.20 -3.77 -20.11
C PRO A 706 3.91 -2.98 -21.40
N THR A 707 4.74 -3.12 -22.44
CA THR A 707 4.52 -2.55 -23.78
C THR A 707 3.69 -3.46 -24.69
N ASP A 708 3.26 -4.63 -24.21
CA ASP A 708 2.54 -5.61 -25.01
C ASP A 708 1.03 -5.38 -24.92
N TYR A 709 0.39 -5.27 -26.09
CA TYR A 709 -1.06 -5.16 -26.22
C TYR A 709 -1.56 -6.28 -27.10
N GLY A 710 -2.76 -6.79 -26.87
CA GLY A 710 -3.35 -7.79 -27.74
C GLY A 710 -4.73 -7.37 -28.19
N THR A 711 -5.28 -8.16 -29.10
CA THR A 711 -6.57 -7.87 -29.71
C THR A 711 -7.39 -9.13 -29.94
N HIS A 712 -8.67 -9.08 -29.60
CA HIS A 712 -9.68 -9.96 -30.14
C HIS A 712 -10.40 -9.25 -31.29
N GLN A 713 -10.77 -10.00 -32.33
CA GLN A 713 -11.42 -9.45 -33.52
C GLN A 713 -12.58 -10.34 -33.95
N PHE A 714 -13.78 -9.79 -33.90
CA PHE A 714 -15.02 -10.40 -34.35
C PHE A 714 -15.49 -9.74 -35.65
N ILE A 715 -15.79 -10.55 -36.67
CA ILE A 715 -16.38 -10.08 -37.95
C ILE A 715 -17.84 -10.55 -38.01
N ALA A 716 -18.77 -9.60 -38.09
CA ALA A 716 -20.20 -9.90 -38.07
C ALA A 716 -20.75 -10.40 -39.42
N PRO A 717 -20.43 -9.78 -40.57
CA PRO A 717 -20.94 -10.22 -41.86
C PRO A 717 -20.45 -11.62 -42.23
N VAL A 718 -21.37 -12.45 -42.76
CA VAL A 718 -21.03 -13.74 -43.37
C VAL A 718 -20.85 -13.65 -44.89
N ASP A 719 -21.42 -12.61 -45.52
CA ASP A 719 -21.26 -12.31 -46.95
C ASP A 719 -19.80 -11.94 -47.25
N PRO A 720 -19.08 -12.73 -48.09
CA PRO A 720 -17.70 -12.44 -48.48
C PRO A 720 -17.48 -11.04 -49.03
N LYS A 721 -18.47 -10.42 -49.68
CA LYS A 721 -18.36 -9.07 -50.24
C LYS A 721 -18.41 -7.96 -49.20
N LYS A 722 -18.93 -8.25 -48.01
CA LYS A 722 -19.10 -7.29 -46.91
C LYS A 722 -18.16 -7.53 -45.72
N LYS A 723 -17.39 -8.63 -45.75
CA LYS A 723 -16.52 -9.04 -44.64
C LYS A 723 -15.35 -8.10 -44.40
N TYR A 724 -14.74 -7.57 -45.47
CA TYR A 724 -13.57 -6.69 -45.44
C TYR A 724 -12.53 -7.02 -44.35
N VAL A 725 -12.23 -8.32 -44.17
CA VAL A 725 -11.43 -8.81 -43.02
C VAL A 725 -10.05 -8.18 -43.02
N SER A 726 -9.33 -8.26 -44.15
CA SER A 726 -7.98 -7.73 -44.25
C SER A 726 -7.91 -6.20 -44.06
N PRO A 727 -8.75 -5.37 -44.73
CA PRO A 727 -8.83 -3.94 -44.43
C PRO A 727 -9.12 -3.61 -42.96
N SER A 728 -10.03 -4.35 -42.32
CA SER A 728 -10.39 -4.16 -40.91
C SER A 728 -9.23 -4.52 -39.98
N THR A 729 -8.59 -5.67 -40.18
CA THR A 729 -7.42 -6.09 -39.39
C THR A 729 -6.25 -5.14 -39.59
N GLN A 730 -6.00 -4.69 -40.82
CA GLN A 730 -4.92 -3.74 -41.08
C GLN A 730 -5.15 -2.41 -40.35
N SER A 731 -6.38 -1.88 -40.40
CA SER A 731 -6.76 -0.65 -39.68
C SER A 731 -6.62 -0.78 -38.15
N MET A 732 -6.99 -1.94 -37.59
CA MET A 732 -6.77 -2.24 -36.17
C MET A 732 -5.28 -2.21 -35.81
N VAL A 733 -4.43 -2.89 -36.60
CA VAL A 733 -2.98 -2.93 -36.36
C VAL A 733 -2.35 -1.54 -36.52
N ASP A 734 -2.79 -0.75 -37.51
CA ASP A 734 -2.34 0.64 -37.65
C ASP A 734 -2.64 1.47 -36.41
N TYR A 735 -3.85 1.36 -35.86
CA TYR A 735 -4.26 2.11 -34.68
C TYR A 735 -3.45 1.75 -33.45
N VAL A 736 -3.25 0.45 -33.22
CA VAL A 736 -2.50 -0.04 -32.05
C VAL A 736 -1.02 0.38 -32.14
N PHE A 737 -0.38 0.23 -33.30
CA PHE A 737 1.03 0.63 -33.48
C PHE A 737 1.26 2.13 -33.64
N ALA A 738 0.22 2.92 -33.88
CA ALA A 738 0.32 4.38 -33.84
C ALA A 738 0.57 4.91 -32.41
N GLN A 739 0.33 4.10 -31.37
CA GLN A 739 0.63 4.47 -29.99
C GLN A 739 2.12 4.24 -29.67
N PRO A 740 2.89 5.25 -29.20
CA PRO A 740 4.33 5.11 -29.04
C PRO A 740 4.76 4.04 -28.02
N GLU A 741 3.94 3.75 -27.01
CA GLU A 741 4.18 2.77 -25.94
C GLU A 741 4.09 1.29 -26.36
N VAL A 742 3.51 0.97 -27.52
CA VAL A 742 3.21 -0.43 -27.92
C VAL A 742 4.37 -1.12 -28.66
N GLY A 743 5.16 -1.93 -27.98
CA GLY A 743 6.29 -2.65 -28.60
C GLY A 743 5.85 -3.77 -29.55
N LYS A 744 4.88 -4.59 -29.12
CA LYS A 744 4.32 -5.69 -29.91
C LYS A 744 2.84 -5.91 -29.68
N MET A 745 2.20 -6.44 -30.70
CA MET A 745 0.85 -6.99 -30.63
C MET A 745 0.86 -8.49 -30.35
N VAL A 746 -0.05 -8.93 -29.48
CA VAL A 746 -0.22 -10.31 -29.05
C VAL A 746 -1.56 -10.85 -29.55
N GLY A 747 -1.58 -12.12 -29.92
CA GLY A 747 -2.82 -12.80 -30.20
C GLY A 747 -2.77 -14.28 -29.86
N GLU A 748 -3.92 -14.80 -29.44
CA GLU A 748 -4.07 -16.15 -28.90
C GLU A 748 -5.34 -16.81 -29.45
N GLY A 749 -5.42 -16.89 -30.77
CA GLY A 749 -6.55 -17.52 -31.47
C GLY A 749 -6.54 -19.03 -31.33
N SER A 750 -7.72 -19.67 -31.32
CA SER A 750 -7.84 -21.14 -31.30
C SER A 750 -7.04 -21.76 -32.45
N VAL A 751 -6.38 -22.90 -32.17
CA VAL A 751 -5.67 -23.70 -33.19
C VAL A 751 -6.58 -24.17 -34.33
N ASP A 752 -7.89 -24.27 -34.07
CA ASP A 752 -8.88 -24.72 -35.04
C ASP A 752 -9.29 -23.61 -36.03
N SER A 753 -8.85 -22.36 -35.82
CA SER A 753 -9.24 -21.21 -36.64
C SER A 753 -8.24 -20.91 -37.77
N PHE A 754 -8.22 -21.77 -38.80
CA PHE A 754 -7.31 -21.62 -39.96
C PHE A 754 -7.48 -20.27 -40.68
N ALA A 755 -8.72 -19.78 -40.83
CA ALA A 755 -9.00 -18.50 -41.50
C ALA A 755 -8.44 -17.30 -40.72
N SER A 756 -8.54 -17.31 -39.39
CA SER A 756 -7.96 -16.27 -38.53
C SER A 756 -6.43 -16.29 -38.62
N MET A 757 -5.83 -17.47 -38.60
CA MET A 757 -4.39 -17.66 -38.73
C MET A 757 -3.85 -17.08 -40.05
N MET A 758 -4.50 -17.38 -41.19
CA MET A 758 -4.10 -16.87 -42.49
C MET A 758 -4.17 -15.34 -42.58
N ASN A 759 -5.23 -14.74 -42.03
CA ASN A 759 -5.39 -13.29 -42.01
C ASN A 759 -4.34 -12.60 -41.11
N LYS A 760 -4.05 -13.17 -39.94
CA LYS A 760 -2.99 -12.67 -39.04
C LYS A 760 -1.60 -12.75 -39.68
N ALA A 761 -1.28 -13.86 -40.35
CA ALA A 761 -0.03 -13.97 -41.11
C ALA A 761 0.05 -12.93 -42.25
N HIS A 762 -1.08 -12.61 -42.89
CA HIS A 762 -1.14 -11.57 -43.91
C HIS A 762 -0.75 -10.18 -43.36
N VAL A 763 -1.16 -9.83 -42.14
CA VAL A 763 -0.78 -8.56 -41.50
C VAL A 763 0.52 -8.63 -40.69
N GLY A 764 1.30 -9.73 -40.77
CA GLY A 764 2.66 -9.80 -40.23
C GLY A 764 2.80 -10.47 -38.86
N PHE A 765 1.74 -11.11 -38.33
CA PHE A 765 1.87 -11.96 -37.14
C PHE A 765 2.60 -13.26 -37.48
N LYS A 766 3.40 -13.75 -36.54
CA LYS A 766 4.07 -15.05 -36.60
C LYS A 766 3.66 -15.87 -35.39
N ILE A 767 3.48 -17.18 -35.57
CA ILE A 767 3.22 -18.11 -34.46
C ILE A 767 4.52 -18.30 -33.69
N GLU A 768 4.46 -18.08 -32.39
CA GLU A 768 5.56 -18.33 -31.46
C GLU A 768 5.52 -19.79 -30.98
N LYS A 769 4.38 -20.17 -30.37
CA LYS A 769 4.15 -21.50 -29.83
C LYS A 769 2.65 -21.77 -29.66
N VAL A 770 2.30 -23.04 -29.45
CA VAL A 770 0.96 -23.43 -29.02
C VAL A 770 0.91 -23.45 -27.50
N VAL A 771 -0.13 -22.85 -26.92
CA VAL A 771 -0.36 -22.80 -25.47
C VAL A 771 -1.70 -23.42 -25.10
N GLU A 772 -1.78 -24.00 -23.91
CA GLU A 772 -2.98 -24.61 -23.37
C GLU A 772 -3.58 -23.68 -22.31
N MET A 773 -4.68 -23.01 -22.66
CA MET A 773 -5.40 -22.07 -21.80
C MET A 773 -6.63 -22.76 -21.20
N PRO A 774 -7.24 -22.25 -20.10
CA PRO A 774 -8.27 -22.98 -19.35
C PRO A 774 -9.48 -23.40 -20.19
N HIS A 775 -9.76 -22.67 -21.28
CA HIS A 775 -10.93 -22.89 -22.13
C HIS A 775 -10.58 -23.12 -23.61
N LYS A 776 -9.30 -23.11 -23.99
CA LYS A 776 -8.88 -23.31 -25.40
C LYS A 776 -7.41 -23.73 -25.54
N LYS A 777 -7.13 -24.49 -26.60
CA LYS A 777 -5.78 -24.64 -27.15
C LYS A 777 -5.56 -23.53 -28.17
N ALA A 778 -4.58 -22.67 -27.93
CA ALA A 778 -4.38 -21.44 -28.71
C ALA A 778 -3.02 -21.38 -29.39
N ASN A 779 -2.98 -20.84 -30.60
CA ASN A 779 -1.74 -20.40 -31.24
C ASN A 779 -1.36 -19.04 -30.65
N LEU A 780 -0.33 -18.98 -29.81
CA LEU A 780 0.26 -17.71 -29.37
C LEU A 780 1.05 -17.13 -30.56
N ASN A 781 0.68 -15.94 -30.99
CA ASN A 781 1.27 -15.23 -32.10
C ASN A 781 1.65 -13.81 -31.72
N PHE A 782 2.76 -13.35 -32.29
CA PHE A 782 3.28 -12.00 -32.08
C PHE A 782 3.38 -11.26 -33.41
N CYS A 783 3.09 -9.97 -33.38
CA CYS A 783 3.48 -9.04 -34.41
C CYS A 783 4.29 -7.93 -33.74
N TYR A 784 5.56 -7.78 -34.11
CA TYR A 784 6.35 -6.63 -33.69
C TYR A 784 6.05 -5.46 -34.61
N ARG A 785 6.09 -4.26 -34.04
CA ARG A 785 5.85 -3.01 -34.78
C ARG A 785 6.73 -2.90 -36.02
N GLU A 786 7.99 -3.27 -35.88
CA GLU A 786 9.00 -3.25 -36.95
C GLU A 786 8.63 -4.23 -38.07
N TRP A 787 8.13 -5.42 -37.75
CA TRP A 787 7.72 -6.42 -38.75
C TRP A 787 6.54 -5.91 -39.57
N TYR A 788 5.59 -5.27 -38.90
CA TYR A 788 4.43 -4.68 -39.57
C TYR A 788 4.85 -3.57 -40.52
N TRP A 789 5.71 -2.67 -40.07
CA TRP A 789 6.20 -1.55 -40.86
C TRP A 789 7.19 -1.92 -41.95
N GLU A 790 7.91 -3.04 -41.83
CA GLU A 790 8.71 -3.59 -42.93
C GLU A 790 7.79 -4.08 -44.06
N LYS A 791 6.68 -4.73 -43.70
CA LYS A 791 5.70 -5.23 -44.66
C LYS A 791 4.82 -4.14 -45.27
N PHE A 792 4.51 -3.10 -44.49
CA PHE A 792 3.71 -1.95 -44.91
C PHE A 792 4.40 -0.62 -44.55
N PRO A 793 5.50 -0.23 -45.24
CA PRO A 793 6.27 0.97 -44.92
C PRO A 793 5.47 2.27 -44.95
N GLN A 794 4.47 2.34 -45.83
CA GLN A 794 3.56 3.48 -45.95
C GLN A 794 2.67 3.69 -44.72
N ASN A 795 2.56 2.69 -43.83
CA ASN A 795 1.73 2.77 -42.63
C ASN A 795 2.48 3.35 -41.41
N LYS A 796 3.78 3.67 -41.54
CA LYS A 796 4.59 4.27 -40.44
C LYS A 796 4.09 5.64 -40.01
N GLU A 797 3.52 6.42 -40.93
CA GLU A 797 3.12 7.81 -40.71
C GLU A 797 1.60 7.98 -40.64
N ILE A 798 0.83 6.91 -40.37
CA ILE A 798 -0.62 7.01 -40.24
C ILE A 798 -0.94 7.91 -39.05
N LYS A 799 -1.52 9.07 -39.36
CA LYS A 799 -2.00 10.03 -38.35
C LYS A 799 -3.37 9.59 -37.86
N ILE A 800 -3.51 9.38 -36.56
CA ILE A 800 -4.82 9.23 -35.94
C ILE A 800 -5.53 10.58 -36.01
N THR A 801 -6.77 10.58 -36.49
CA THR A 801 -7.51 11.80 -36.81
C THR A 801 -7.99 12.58 -35.58
N ALA A 802 -7.99 11.99 -34.38
CA ALA A 802 -8.30 12.68 -33.12
C ALA A 802 -7.65 12.01 -31.89
N LYS A 803 -7.28 12.81 -30.88
CA LYS A 803 -6.87 12.32 -29.55
C LYS A 803 -8.11 12.19 -28.67
N ILE A 804 -8.58 10.95 -28.47
CA ILE A 804 -9.83 10.64 -27.75
C ILE A 804 -9.64 10.52 -26.23
N THR A 805 -8.56 11.04 -25.65
CA THR A 805 -8.29 10.95 -24.20
C THR A 805 -8.71 12.20 -23.43
N GLU A 806 -9.09 13.28 -24.12
CA GLU A 806 -9.48 14.55 -23.54
C GLU A 806 -10.92 14.85 -23.99
N HIS A 807 -11.84 15.08 -23.04
CA HIS A 807 -13.12 15.69 -23.41
C HIS A 807 -12.81 17.08 -23.99
N ALA A 808 -13.41 17.40 -25.14
CA ALA A 808 -13.62 18.78 -25.52
C ALA A 808 -14.25 19.48 -24.30
N GLN A 809 -13.60 20.54 -23.81
CA GLN A 809 -14.06 21.30 -22.66
C GLN A 809 -15.54 21.64 -22.81
N GLY A 810 -16.36 20.98 -21.99
CA GLY A 810 -17.81 21.14 -21.93
C GLY A 810 -18.21 21.17 -20.46
N THR A 811 -18.36 22.39 -19.95
CA THR A 811 -18.96 22.77 -18.67
C THR A 811 -20.12 21.87 -18.23
N SER A 812 -20.09 21.36 -16.99
CA SER A 812 -20.97 21.82 -15.90
C SER A 812 -20.93 20.92 -14.66
N VAL A 813 -20.53 21.55 -13.54
CA VAL A 813 -20.94 21.44 -12.12
C VAL A 813 -20.92 20.07 -11.45
#